data_AF-D0LKQ6-F1
#
_entry.id   AF-D0LKQ6-F1
#
_cell.length_a   1.000
_cell.length_b   1.000
_cell.length_c   1.000
_cell.angle_alpha   90.00
_cell.angle_beta   90.00
_cell.angle_gamma   90.00
#
_symmetry.space_group_name_H-M   'P 1'
#
loop_
_entity.id
_entity.type
_entity.pdbx_description
1 polymer ?
#
loop_
_entity_poly.entity_id
_entity_poly.type
_entity_poly.pdbx_seq_one_letter_code
_entity_poly.pdbx_strand_id
1 'polypeptide(L)'
;MRPQVGPKGVQGTECKVEDKKPSYGKGGKTTVTSTMSGGGGGGGGGNGDCVLRRLSEGQAGDPDDEDPHRLWQRMTLAADNWELPHAADHLSHFLSGMGEPLDDIDVDALLLDLPALSAAFRGKLEALRAQAAQRIASGDTNVRFESSPLDELVVVPSSSPDWHLALGAFAASVTAETQVQIGDDGEEQFVLLGTLQITGVYGGPAETLTIACQTFTAAEFVTLSELGCARPFLFTGRSSAQTLAINGPEQDLATLDEIRGILDKTWVHHWREARLVELWQSFGSRMFEVAAAHPTLWEQSYERGARLDLIPEVVALEQTFRNDVRAFAKQTLAANEDAVLAEMMALGIEDDGSVVPENSPISKDAQNDYLAGLQTLAEQIAVMRDIQDKLKHIPVGYEHMIVPNAFFPQTFAAVVYFDPTAPPQLPPDNAWASSQRGSSEEFRAWEEVKTQYDALELSIVQIVGNSPALYQAATEGGDSLMTLAGGDPESARKIVGTALSKSLENIRATQPKIDDGDLDDRDLTPIHAQFFAGAAASSGTAWSTYGNQWAAQVMLENHESQEFWLSLGLSSLAAAGFVVSAFATGGMSVLAFAAGMAIEGGMVLASWENTEDLLTAAHADAGQGSLVSDEQAKAALIQSSIDTALLFIGTASELRALSKTSQALKQADEVGEALVRHSDELGALGDDVVRHADEFSVEDAATRQLGDVAEGAVTPVSRAGATGFDTVPVIKEVVEANNLDDLLERYVGRELDIVGRPDGYRIVDRNGRRWLFRERADDTLFARLTVDADGIIRLGSAQSQRLSNSYQVAQSVKRLYKRLGLPSRPANHEAHHLIPDELVRKHPLLRAAYERGILKLDGVDNIALLARRDLPEEKLVAGLSEGLPRHQGPHPNYTKQLTDRADATMKDVLDGRMLKDLSDEELAMAVDAVLDDAWALLRELGEHEVLK
;
A
#
# COMPACT_ATOMS: atom_id res chain seq x y z
N MET A 1 45.16 31.72 14.42
CA MET A 1 45.31 33.19 14.26
C MET A 1 44.04 33.78 13.67
N ARG A 2 43.18 34.34 14.52
CA ARG A 2 42.17 35.41 14.35
C ARG A 2 41.40 35.44 15.70
N PRO A 3 41.28 36.58 16.41
CA PRO A 3 40.78 36.57 17.78
C PRO A 3 39.27 36.85 17.86
N GLN A 4 38.63 36.21 18.86
CA GLN A 4 37.27 36.47 19.32
C GLN A 4 37.20 37.81 20.08
N VAL A 5 36.13 38.57 19.87
CA VAL A 5 35.72 39.71 20.70
C VAL A 5 34.22 39.58 20.95
N GLY A 6 33.83 39.37 22.20
CA GLY A 6 32.43 39.39 22.63
C GLY A 6 31.92 40.82 22.89
N PRO A 7 30.60 41.08 22.92
CA PRO A 7 30.09 42.41 23.21
C PRO A 7 29.70 42.57 24.68
N LYS A 8 30.21 43.65 25.27
CA LYS A 8 29.72 44.29 26.49
C LYS A 8 28.47 45.12 26.16
N GLY A 9 27.53 45.16 27.09
CA GLY A 9 26.35 46.02 27.05
C GLY A 9 26.67 47.51 27.13
N VAL A 10 25.72 48.33 26.69
CA VAL A 10 25.74 49.78 26.83
C VAL A 10 24.32 50.28 27.14
N GLN A 11 24.23 51.03 28.24
CA GLN A 11 23.11 51.82 28.71
C GLN A 11 22.85 53.03 27.79
N GLY A 12 21.60 53.47 27.76
CA GLY A 12 21.08 54.48 26.84
C GLY A 12 21.58 55.90 27.01
N THR A 13 21.21 56.72 26.03
CA THR A 13 21.12 58.19 26.13
C THR A 13 20.06 58.70 25.15
N GLU A 14 19.34 59.71 25.63
CA GLU A 14 18.24 60.46 25.03
C GLU A 14 18.55 61.05 23.65
N CYS A 15 17.54 61.12 22.78
CA CYS A 15 17.57 61.89 21.53
C CYS A 15 16.70 63.15 21.62
N LYS A 16 17.32 64.28 21.29
CA LYS A 16 16.68 65.57 20.99
C LYS A 16 16.06 65.56 19.59
N VAL A 17 14.96 66.31 19.44
CA VAL A 17 14.24 66.55 18.18
C VAL A 17 14.89 67.70 17.41
N GLU A 18 15.19 67.50 16.12
CA GLU A 18 15.34 68.57 15.12
C GLU A 18 14.53 68.23 13.86
N ASP A 19 13.72 69.20 13.43
CA ASP A 19 12.82 69.17 12.28
C ASP A 19 13.55 69.18 10.94
N LYS A 20 13.41 68.09 10.16
CA LYS A 20 13.49 68.12 8.69
C LYS A 20 12.51 67.10 8.08
N LYS A 21 11.62 67.57 7.19
CA LYS A 21 10.74 66.73 6.35
C LYS A 21 11.54 65.86 5.36
N PRO A 22 11.13 64.60 5.14
CA PRO A 22 11.18 64.03 3.79
C PRO A 22 9.98 63.14 3.40
N SER A 23 10.01 62.75 2.12
CA SER A 23 9.01 62.11 1.26
C SER A 23 8.58 60.68 1.63
N TYR A 24 7.35 60.33 1.24
CA TYR A 24 6.71 59.02 1.38
C TYR A 24 7.28 57.95 0.42
N GLY A 25 7.57 56.78 0.98
CA GLY A 25 7.83 55.51 0.28
C GLY A 25 7.00 54.38 0.92
N LYS A 26 6.53 53.44 0.09
CA LYS A 26 5.67 52.29 0.43
C LYS A 26 6.29 51.37 1.50
N GLY A 27 5.43 50.85 2.39
CA GLY A 27 5.73 49.82 3.39
C GLY A 27 6.03 50.39 4.78
N GLY A 28 5.00 50.56 5.61
CA GLY A 28 5.16 51.01 7.00
C GLY A 28 4.11 50.39 7.92
N LYS A 29 4.59 49.72 8.97
CA LYS A 29 3.80 49.30 10.14
C LYS A 29 3.05 50.49 10.73
N THR A 30 1.76 50.31 11.03
CA THR A 30 0.97 51.29 11.78
C THR A 30 1.36 51.21 13.24
N THR A 31 2.25 52.09 13.72
CA THR A 31 2.44 52.28 15.16
C THR A 31 1.34 53.22 15.65
N VAL A 32 0.38 52.70 16.41
CA VAL A 32 -0.61 53.51 17.12
C VAL A 32 0.07 54.12 18.35
N THR A 33 0.69 55.29 18.21
CA THR A 33 0.97 56.16 19.35
C THR A 33 -0.25 57.02 19.63
N SER A 34 -1.03 56.65 20.63
CA SER A 34 -2.09 57.48 21.20
C SER A 34 -1.50 58.61 22.04
N THR A 35 -1.13 59.72 21.39
CA THR A 35 -0.93 61.00 22.10
C THR A 35 -2.27 61.69 22.32
N MET A 36 -2.75 61.74 23.56
CA MET A 36 -3.85 62.63 23.94
C MET A 36 -3.38 64.09 23.92
N SER A 37 -3.76 64.85 22.89
CA SER A 37 -3.72 66.31 22.93
C SER A 37 -5.08 66.85 23.38
N GLY A 38 -5.14 67.40 24.59
CA GLY A 38 -6.29 68.18 25.05
C GLY A 38 -6.41 69.49 24.27
N GLY A 39 -7.45 69.60 23.45
CA GLY A 39 -7.84 70.82 22.75
C GLY A 39 -9.35 70.86 22.62
N GLY A 40 -10.01 71.58 23.53
CA GLY A 40 -11.46 71.74 23.52
C GLY A 40 -11.96 72.55 22.33
N GLY A 41 -13.11 72.16 21.79
CA GLY A 41 -13.85 72.98 20.84
C GLY A 41 -14.83 72.22 19.95
N GLY A 42 -16.03 71.93 20.48
CA GLY A 42 -17.29 72.04 19.74
C GLY A 42 -17.70 70.89 18.80
N GLY A 43 -18.69 70.11 19.26
CA GLY A 43 -19.91 69.83 18.50
C GLY A 43 -19.87 68.75 17.42
N GLY A 44 -20.21 67.52 17.81
CA GLY A 44 -20.61 66.44 16.90
C GLY A 44 -20.69 65.12 17.66
N GLY A 45 -21.89 64.75 18.14
CA GLY A 45 -22.11 63.57 18.96
C GLY A 45 -21.86 62.26 18.21
N GLY A 46 -20.90 61.48 18.71
CA GLY A 46 -20.67 60.08 18.40
C GLY A 46 -20.44 59.31 19.70
N ASN A 47 -20.86 58.06 19.77
CA ASN A 47 -21.05 57.21 20.97
C ASN A 47 -19.81 56.93 21.86
N GLY A 48 -18.68 57.63 21.69
CA GLY A 48 -17.51 57.53 22.58
C GLY A 48 -17.72 58.12 23.98
N ASP A 49 -18.84 58.79 24.23
CA ASP A 49 -19.17 59.48 25.49
C ASP A 49 -19.80 58.57 26.56
N CYS A 50 -20.08 57.30 26.24
CA CYS A 50 -20.84 56.42 27.14
C CYS A 50 -20.04 55.99 28.39
N VAL A 51 -18.72 55.80 28.26
CA VAL A 51 -17.86 55.30 29.35
C VAL A 51 -17.37 56.44 30.26
N LEU A 52 -17.00 57.59 29.68
CA LEU A 52 -16.49 58.73 30.46
C LEU A 52 -17.56 59.39 31.34
N ARG A 53 -18.84 59.30 30.95
CA ARG A 53 -19.93 59.92 31.72
C ARG A 53 -20.28 59.13 32.99
N ARG A 54 -20.22 57.80 33.00
CA ARG A 54 -20.47 57.00 34.22
C ARG A 54 -19.32 57.09 35.23
N LEU A 55 -18.07 57.25 34.78
CA LEU A 55 -16.93 57.51 35.67
C LEU A 55 -17.02 58.87 36.39
N SER A 56 -17.72 59.84 35.80
CA SER A 56 -17.95 61.16 36.43
C SER A 56 -19.07 61.16 37.48
N GLU A 57 -19.91 60.12 37.55
CA GLU A 57 -21.06 60.04 38.46
C GLU A 57 -20.76 59.28 39.78
N GLY A 58 -19.50 58.89 40.02
CA GLY A 58 -19.00 58.63 41.38
C GLY A 58 -19.65 57.46 42.13
N GLN A 59 -20.09 56.41 41.45
CA GLN A 59 -20.34 55.12 42.10
C GLN A 59 -19.02 54.34 42.16
N ALA A 60 -18.40 54.32 43.34
CA ALA A 60 -17.32 53.39 43.62
C ALA A 60 -17.91 51.97 43.65
N GLY A 61 -17.72 51.23 42.56
CA GLY A 61 -17.93 49.78 42.54
C GLY A 61 -16.97 49.07 43.49
N ASP A 62 -17.24 47.79 43.73
CA ASP A 62 -16.40 46.90 44.55
C ASP A 62 -14.94 47.01 44.07
N PRO A 63 -13.92 47.16 44.94
CA PRO A 63 -12.51 47.15 44.53
C PRO A 63 -12.09 45.89 43.73
N ASP A 64 -12.90 44.84 43.73
CA ASP A 64 -12.72 43.63 42.92
C ASP A 64 -13.40 43.70 41.53
N ASP A 65 -14.24 44.70 41.24
CA ASP A 65 -14.82 44.94 39.91
C ASP A 65 -13.83 45.72 39.04
N GLU A 66 -13.13 45.00 38.15
CA GLU A 66 -12.22 45.62 37.19
C GLU A 66 -12.97 46.54 36.21
N ASP A 67 -12.47 47.78 36.06
CA ASP A 67 -13.00 48.76 35.11
C ASP A 67 -13.06 48.13 33.69
N PRO A 68 -14.24 48.13 33.02
CA PRO A 68 -14.42 47.61 31.65
C PRO A 68 -13.37 48.12 30.65
N HIS A 69 -12.90 49.36 30.83
CA HIS A 69 -11.85 49.93 29.99
C HIS A 69 -10.47 49.29 30.24
N ARG A 70 -10.16 48.90 31.49
CA ARG A 70 -8.93 48.15 31.80
C ARG A 70 -8.98 46.74 31.26
N LEU A 71 -10.13 46.07 31.38
CA LEU A 71 -10.35 44.76 30.80
C LEU A 71 -10.16 44.80 29.27
N TRP A 72 -10.74 45.79 28.60
CA TRP A 72 -10.54 46.06 27.16
C TRP A 72 -9.06 46.22 26.79
N GLN A 73 -8.33 47.09 27.50
CA GLN A 73 -6.91 47.33 27.25
C GLN A 73 -6.07 46.07 27.50
N ARG A 74 -6.38 45.31 28.54
CA ARG A 74 -5.65 44.08 28.86
C ARG A 74 -5.79 43.04 27.76
N MET A 75 -6.99 42.86 27.22
CA MET A 75 -7.25 41.89 26.15
C MET A 75 -6.54 42.25 24.85
N THR A 76 -6.65 43.51 24.41
CA THR A 76 -6.00 44.00 23.19
C THR A 76 -4.47 43.99 23.32
N LEU A 77 -3.93 44.42 24.45
CA LEU A 77 -2.50 44.33 24.74
C LEU A 77 -2.02 42.90 24.88
N ALA A 78 -2.83 41.97 25.41
CA ALA A 78 -2.46 40.57 25.49
C ALA A 78 -2.26 39.96 24.09
N ALA A 79 -3.16 40.26 23.14
CA ALA A 79 -3.04 39.83 21.76
C ALA A 79 -1.82 40.48 21.06
N ASP A 80 -1.64 41.78 21.19
CA ASP A 80 -0.52 42.52 20.58
C ASP A 80 0.84 42.05 21.12
N ASN A 81 0.96 41.85 22.45
CA ASN A 81 2.20 41.36 23.07
C ASN A 81 2.57 39.93 22.68
N TRP A 82 1.61 39.15 22.16
CA TRP A 82 1.84 37.80 21.67
C TRP A 82 1.97 37.71 20.16
N GLU A 83 2.17 38.87 19.50
CA GLU A 83 2.32 38.96 18.05
C GLU A 83 1.12 38.33 17.31
N LEU A 84 -0.09 38.57 17.84
CA LEU A 84 -1.37 38.17 17.23
C LEU A 84 -2.08 39.42 16.65
N PRO A 85 -1.55 40.01 15.57
CA PRO A 85 -2.05 41.28 15.04
C PRO A 85 -3.50 41.20 14.56
N HIS A 86 -3.92 40.08 13.94
CA HIS A 86 -5.27 39.96 13.42
C HIS A 86 -6.29 39.85 14.56
N ALA A 87 -5.98 39.07 15.60
CA ALA A 87 -6.77 38.95 16.81
C ALA A 87 -6.84 40.29 17.55
N ALA A 88 -5.73 41.01 17.67
CA ALA A 88 -5.70 42.33 18.30
C ALA A 88 -6.61 43.33 17.59
N ASP A 89 -6.56 43.37 16.26
CA ASP A 89 -7.40 44.27 15.44
C ASP A 89 -8.89 43.91 15.56
N HIS A 90 -9.25 42.63 15.46
CA HIS A 90 -10.64 42.17 15.54
C HIS A 90 -11.22 42.32 16.95
N LEU A 91 -10.45 42.01 17.99
CA LEU A 91 -10.84 42.26 19.38
C LEU A 91 -10.98 43.75 19.64
N SER A 92 -10.07 44.59 19.13
CA SER A 92 -10.20 46.04 19.25
C SER A 92 -11.48 46.55 18.57
N HIS A 93 -11.83 46.02 17.39
CA HIS A 93 -13.08 46.36 16.69
C HIS A 93 -14.32 45.88 17.45
N PHE A 94 -14.33 44.62 17.89
CA PHE A 94 -15.40 44.04 18.70
C PHE A 94 -15.68 44.86 19.97
N LEU A 95 -14.59 45.21 20.66
CA LEU A 95 -14.60 45.91 21.93
C LEU A 95 -14.68 47.45 21.81
N SER A 96 -14.81 47.96 20.58
CA SER A 96 -15.19 49.36 20.35
C SER A 96 -16.69 49.60 20.59
N GLY A 97 -17.49 48.54 20.65
CA GLY A 97 -18.94 48.60 20.79
C GLY A 97 -19.69 49.08 19.54
N MET A 98 -18.98 49.40 18.45
CA MET A 98 -19.58 49.96 17.24
C MET A 98 -20.48 48.95 16.53
N GLY A 99 -20.02 47.70 16.38
CA GLY A 99 -20.74 46.64 15.66
C GLY A 99 -20.88 46.89 14.16
N GLU A 100 -20.10 47.82 13.61
CA GLU A 100 -20.07 48.10 12.16
C GLU A 100 -19.45 46.93 11.41
N PRO A 101 -19.92 46.60 10.20
CA PRO A 101 -19.30 45.56 9.37
C PRO A 101 -17.81 45.83 9.11
N LEU A 102 -17.02 44.76 9.08
CA LEU A 102 -15.61 44.79 8.73
C LEU A 102 -15.43 44.15 7.34
N ASP A 103 -15.38 44.98 6.30
CA ASP A 103 -15.53 44.55 4.89
C ASP A 103 -14.22 44.28 4.14
N ASP A 104 -13.07 44.33 4.80
CA ASP A 104 -11.74 44.21 4.18
C ASP A 104 -10.84 43.21 4.93
N ILE A 105 -11.35 42.01 5.25
CA ILE A 105 -10.48 40.95 5.76
C ILE A 105 -9.44 40.58 4.70
N ASP A 106 -8.15 40.60 5.07
CA ASP A 106 -7.04 40.20 4.21
C ASP A 106 -7.04 38.68 4.02
N VAL A 107 -7.83 38.20 3.05
CA VAL A 107 -7.95 36.77 2.75
C VAL A 107 -6.65 36.21 2.16
N ASP A 108 -5.79 37.03 1.57
CA ASP A 108 -4.50 36.55 1.06
C ASP A 108 -3.55 36.21 2.22
N ALA A 109 -3.52 37.03 3.28
CA ALA A 109 -2.83 36.70 4.53
C ALA A 109 -3.42 35.46 5.20
N LEU A 110 -4.76 35.36 5.24
CA LEU A 110 -5.45 34.18 5.77
C LEU A 110 -5.07 32.89 5.02
N LEU A 111 -5.01 32.93 3.69
CA LEU A 111 -4.60 31.79 2.86
C LEU A 111 -3.14 31.40 3.08
N LEU A 112 -2.27 32.36 3.36
CA LEU A 112 -0.87 32.12 3.70
C LEU A 112 -0.72 31.40 5.04
N ASP A 113 -1.49 31.84 6.05
CA ASP A 113 -1.39 31.34 7.42
C ASP A 113 -2.20 30.06 7.67
N LEU A 114 -3.17 29.74 6.79
CA LEU A 114 -4.00 28.53 6.87
C LEU A 114 -3.80 27.61 5.65
N PRO A 115 -2.76 26.75 5.65
CA PRO A 115 -2.47 25.85 4.54
C PRO A 115 -3.63 24.93 4.14
N ALA A 116 -4.41 24.44 5.11
CA ALA A 116 -5.59 23.61 4.85
C ALA A 116 -6.67 24.36 4.06
N LEU A 117 -6.92 25.63 4.39
CA LEU A 117 -7.82 26.50 3.64
C LEU A 117 -7.30 26.77 2.23
N SER A 118 -6.00 27.06 2.11
CA SER A 118 -5.37 27.24 0.80
C SER A 118 -5.45 25.99 -0.07
N ALA A 119 -5.27 24.80 0.51
CA ALA A 119 -5.42 23.53 -0.20
C ALA A 119 -6.87 23.31 -0.65
N ALA A 120 -7.85 23.55 0.23
CA ALA A 120 -9.27 23.46 -0.09
C ALA A 120 -9.68 24.42 -1.22
N PHE A 121 -9.22 25.68 -1.15
CA PHE A 121 -9.46 26.68 -2.20
C PHE A 121 -8.87 26.25 -3.55
N ARG A 122 -7.59 25.84 -3.57
CA ARG A 122 -6.94 25.35 -4.80
C ARG A 122 -7.61 24.12 -5.37
N GLY A 123 -7.93 23.12 -4.53
CA GLY A 123 -8.64 21.92 -4.94
C GLY A 123 -10.00 22.23 -5.56
N LYS A 124 -10.76 23.17 -4.97
CA LYS A 124 -12.02 23.62 -5.54
C LYS A 124 -11.83 24.34 -6.86
N LEU A 125 -10.82 25.20 -6.95
CA LEU A 125 -10.54 25.97 -8.15
C LEU A 125 -10.08 25.08 -9.33
N GLU A 126 -9.31 24.04 -9.06
CA GLU A 126 -8.97 22.98 -10.03
C GLU A 126 -10.21 22.20 -10.51
N ALA A 127 -11.14 21.85 -9.60
CA ALA A 127 -12.40 21.23 -10.01
C ALA A 127 -13.23 22.14 -10.94
N LEU A 128 -13.26 23.46 -10.66
CA LEU A 128 -13.90 24.44 -11.52
C LEU A 128 -13.16 24.61 -12.86
N ARG A 129 -11.83 24.53 -12.87
CA ARG A 129 -11.00 24.55 -14.08
C ARG A 129 -11.33 23.38 -15.01
N ALA A 130 -11.51 22.18 -14.48
CA ALA A 130 -11.93 21.01 -15.25
C ALA A 130 -13.33 21.21 -15.87
N GLN A 131 -14.28 21.76 -15.11
CA GLN A 131 -15.61 22.11 -15.63
C GLN A 131 -15.55 23.20 -16.70
N ALA A 132 -14.67 24.20 -16.52
CA ALA A 132 -14.41 25.25 -17.49
C ALA A 132 -13.86 24.70 -18.80
N ALA A 133 -12.89 23.78 -18.73
CA ALA A 133 -12.34 23.09 -19.91
C ALA A 133 -13.43 22.36 -20.70
N GLN A 134 -14.32 21.63 -20.02
CA GLN A 134 -15.44 20.93 -20.66
C GLN A 134 -16.42 21.90 -21.36
N ARG A 135 -16.72 23.03 -20.72
CA ARG A 135 -17.61 24.05 -21.29
C ARG A 135 -16.98 24.79 -22.47
N ILE A 136 -15.71 25.16 -22.37
CA ILE A 136 -14.95 25.76 -23.48
C ILE A 136 -14.90 24.79 -24.67
N ALA A 137 -14.66 23.50 -24.43
CA ALA A 137 -14.69 22.48 -25.48
C ALA A 137 -16.07 22.36 -26.15
N SER A 138 -17.15 22.73 -25.47
CA SER A 138 -18.52 22.82 -26.02
C SER A 138 -18.84 24.15 -26.72
N GLY A 139 -17.89 25.08 -26.78
CA GLY A 139 -18.02 26.41 -27.40
C GLY A 139 -18.44 27.53 -26.46
N ASP A 140 -18.54 27.29 -25.15
CA ASP A 140 -18.85 28.31 -24.14
C ASP A 140 -17.57 28.91 -23.56
N THR A 141 -17.18 30.09 -24.06
CA THR A 141 -15.89 30.73 -23.75
C THR A 141 -15.92 31.69 -22.56
N ASN A 142 -17.11 32.05 -22.07
CA ASN A 142 -17.30 32.99 -20.96
C ASN A 142 -18.19 32.36 -19.88
N VAL A 143 -17.54 31.53 -19.06
CA VAL A 143 -18.19 30.75 -18.02
C VAL A 143 -17.87 31.38 -16.68
N ARG A 144 -18.93 31.66 -15.90
CA ARG A 144 -18.80 32.03 -14.50
C ARG A 144 -19.31 30.89 -13.62
N PHE A 145 -18.51 30.55 -12.62
CA PHE A 145 -18.79 29.57 -11.61
C PHE A 145 -18.97 30.27 -10.26
N GLU A 146 -19.95 29.80 -9.52
CA GLU A 146 -20.11 30.10 -8.11
C GLU A 146 -20.23 28.75 -7.42
N SER A 147 -19.26 28.41 -6.59
CA SER A 147 -19.30 27.14 -5.87
C SER A 147 -20.37 27.21 -4.79
N SER A 148 -20.94 26.05 -4.45
CA SER A 148 -21.50 25.88 -3.10
C SER A 148 -20.48 26.34 -2.05
N PRO A 149 -20.93 26.84 -0.89
CA PRO A 149 -20.03 27.11 0.22
C PRO A 149 -19.08 25.92 0.43
N LEU A 150 -17.80 26.21 0.67
CA LEU A 150 -16.94 25.22 1.32
C LEU A 150 -17.63 24.90 2.66
N ASP A 151 -17.71 23.63 3.03
CA ASP A 151 -18.31 23.20 4.29
C ASP A 151 -17.79 24.07 5.44
N GLU A 152 -18.63 24.36 6.43
CA GLU A 152 -18.35 25.35 7.48
C GLU A 152 -16.91 25.21 8.02
N LEU A 153 -16.09 26.23 7.74
CA LEU A 153 -14.68 26.21 8.04
C LEU A 153 -14.48 26.78 9.44
N VAL A 154 -14.01 25.95 10.34
CA VAL A 154 -13.62 26.36 11.70
C VAL A 154 -12.11 26.51 11.74
N VAL A 155 -11.63 27.72 12.03
CA VAL A 155 -10.21 27.89 12.37
C VAL A 155 -10.02 27.35 13.76
N VAL A 156 -9.17 26.34 13.92
CA VAL A 156 -8.86 25.77 15.24
C VAL A 156 -7.62 26.45 15.83
N PRO A 157 -7.48 26.54 17.16
CA PRO A 157 -6.32 27.19 17.78
C PRO A 157 -4.96 26.61 17.31
N SER A 158 -4.94 25.31 16.99
CA SER A 158 -3.74 24.61 16.52
C SER A 158 -3.35 24.94 15.07
N SER A 159 -4.26 25.47 14.24
CA SER A 159 -3.94 25.86 12.86
C SER A 159 -3.42 27.29 12.78
N SER A 160 -4.06 28.22 13.48
CA SER A 160 -3.54 29.57 13.71
C SER A 160 -4.23 30.18 14.93
N PRO A 161 -3.50 30.41 16.05
CA PRO A 161 -4.10 31.05 17.22
C PRO A 161 -4.53 32.50 16.93
N ASP A 162 -3.86 33.18 16.00
CA ASP A 162 -4.21 34.54 15.59
C ASP A 162 -5.57 34.57 14.86
N TRP A 163 -5.68 33.80 13.77
CA TRP A 163 -6.92 33.75 12.97
C TRP A 163 -8.08 33.07 13.69
N HIS A 164 -7.80 32.11 14.58
CA HIS A 164 -8.82 31.49 15.43
C HIS A 164 -9.51 32.55 16.30
N LEU A 165 -8.73 33.42 16.94
CA LEU A 165 -9.23 34.48 17.79
C LEU A 165 -9.84 35.65 17.02
N ALA A 166 -9.39 35.87 15.78
CA ALA A 166 -9.89 36.94 14.92
C ALA A 166 -11.24 36.60 14.26
N LEU A 167 -11.43 35.36 13.77
CA LEU A 167 -12.58 35.00 12.94
C LEU A 167 -13.50 33.96 13.57
N GLY A 168 -12.97 33.02 14.35
CA GLY A 168 -13.72 31.86 14.84
C GLY A 168 -14.18 30.96 13.70
N ALA A 169 -15.51 30.89 13.48
CA ALA A 169 -16.13 30.14 12.39
C ALA A 169 -16.60 31.09 11.27
N PHE A 170 -16.41 30.69 10.01
CA PHE A 170 -16.87 31.47 8.86
C PHE A 170 -17.33 30.58 7.70
N ALA A 171 -18.17 31.15 6.84
CA ALA A 171 -18.52 30.57 5.55
C ALA A 171 -17.51 31.05 4.50
N ALA A 172 -17.10 30.17 3.60
CA ALA A 172 -16.29 30.53 2.45
C ALA A 172 -16.93 30.05 1.15
N SER A 173 -16.83 30.83 0.09
CA SER A 173 -17.26 30.45 -1.26
C SER A 173 -16.20 30.78 -2.29
N VAL A 174 -16.12 29.96 -3.34
CA VAL A 174 -15.21 30.18 -4.45
C VAL A 174 -16.00 30.68 -5.63
N THR A 175 -15.62 31.84 -6.15
CA THR A 175 -16.11 32.33 -7.43
C THR A 175 -15.00 32.21 -8.46
N ALA A 176 -15.33 31.77 -9.67
CA ALA A 176 -14.36 31.67 -10.74
C ALA A 176 -14.96 32.13 -12.07
N GLU A 177 -14.16 32.75 -12.93
CA GLU A 177 -14.58 33.15 -14.26
C GLU A 177 -13.52 32.83 -15.31
N THR A 178 -13.95 32.42 -16.50
CA THR A 178 -13.03 32.21 -17.62
C THR A 178 -12.71 33.53 -18.30
N GLN A 179 -11.44 33.74 -18.63
CA GLN A 179 -10.98 34.87 -19.44
C GLN A 179 -10.07 34.37 -20.55
N VAL A 180 -10.01 35.12 -21.65
CA VAL A 180 -9.03 34.90 -22.72
C VAL A 180 -7.88 35.87 -22.48
N GLN A 181 -6.69 35.36 -22.25
CA GLN A 181 -5.46 36.13 -22.24
C GLN A 181 -4.75 35.94 -23.58
N ILE A 182 -4.31 37.03 -24.19
CA ILE A 182 -3.51 36.99 -25.41
C ILE A 182 -2.04 36.95 -24.97
N GLY A 183 -1.35 35.86 -25.28
CA GLY A 183 0.08 35.70 -25.01
C GLY A 183 0.95 36.68 -25.80
N ASP A 184 2.23 36.79 -25.43
CA ASP A 184 3.20 37.65 -26.13
C ASP A 184 3.41 37.25 -27.61
N ASP A 185 3.09 36.00 -27.95
CA ASP A 185 3.11 35.43 -29.30
C ASP A 185 1.81 35.68 -30.10
N GLY A 186 0.78 36.24 -29.44
CA GLY A 186 -0.54 36.46 -30.03
C GLY A 186 -1.49 35.26 -29.92
N GLU A 187 -1.09 34.17 -29.26
CA GLU A 187 -1.97 33.01 -29.03
C GLU A 187 -3.02 33.34 -27.95
N GLU A 188 -4.25 32.91 -28.18
CA GLU A 188 -5.33 33.03 -27.20
C GLU A 188 -5.24 31.87 -26.18
N GLN A 189 -4.98 32.20 -24.92
CA GLN A 189 -4.99 31.25 -23.81
C GLN A 189 -6.22 31.49 -22.93
N PHE A 190 -7.01 30.43 -22.74
CA PHE A 190 -8.08 30.47 -21.75
C PHE A 190 -7.48 30.33 -20.36
N VAL A 191 -7.86 31.22 -19.45
CA VAL A 191 -7.50 31.14 -18.03
C VAL A 191 -8.77 31.16 -17.18
N LEU A 192 -8.71 30.53 -16.02
CA LEU A 192 -9.71 30.62 -14.97
C LEU A 192 -9.18 31.57 -13.89
N LEU A 193 -9.91 32.65 -13.61
CA LEU A 193 -9.64 33.54 -12.49
C LEU A 193 -10.54 33.17 -11.32
N GLY A 194 -9.94 32.65 -10.24
CA GLY A 194 -10.63 32.27 -9.02
C GLY A 194 -10.41 33.26 -7.88
N THR A 195 -11.46 33.58 -7.13
CA THR A 195 -11.35 34.30 -5.85
C THR A 195 -12.06 33.54 -4.75
N LEU A 196 -11.45 33.50 -3.56
CA LEU A 196 -12.07 33.04 -2.33
C LEU A 196 -12.76 34.23 -1.67
N GLN A 197 -14.05 34.09 -1.35
CA GLN A 197 -14.80 35.06 -0.56
C GLN A 197 -15.14 34.42 0.78
N ILE A 198 -14.97 35.15 1.87
CA ILE A 198 -15.37 34.71 3.21
C ILE A 198 -16.41 35.66 3.78
N THR A 199 -17.33 35.10 4.57
CA THR A 199 -18.33 35.85 5.34
C THR A 199 -18.54 35.20 6.70
N GLY A 200 -18.74 36.01 7.74
CA GLY A 200 -19.02 35.49 9.07
C GLY A 200 -19.53 36.54 10.03
N VAL A 201 -19.83 36.10 11.26
CA VAL A 201 -20.24 36.97 12.37
C VAL A 201 -19.24 36.75 13.49
N TYR A 202 -18.53 37.81 13.87
CA TYR A 202 -17.69 37.75 15.06
C TYR A 202 -18.53 38.08 16.29
N GLY A 203 -18.83 37.07 17.10
CA GLY A 203 -19.61 37.20 18.33
C GLY A 203 -18.78 37.44 19.60
N GLY A 204 -17.45 37.40 19.50
CA GLY A 204 -16.57 37.16 20.64
C GLY A 204 -16.56 35.69 21.07
N PRO A 205 -15.69 35.31 22.02
CA PRO A 205 -15.60 33.93 22.50
C PRO A 205 -16.85 33.56 23.31
N ALA A 206 -17.43 32.39 23.01
CA ALA A 206 -18.53 31.82 23.79
C ALA A 206 -18.07 31.21 25.12
N GLU A 207 -16.77 30.91 25.22
CA GLU A 207 -16.13 30.27 26.36
C GLU A 207 -15.05 31.16 26.98
N THR A 208 -14.37 30.65 28.00
CA THR A 208 -13.24 31.34 28.62
C THR A 208 -12.09 31.45 27.63
N LEU A 209 -11.65 32.67 27.34
CA LEU A 209 -10.57 32.98 26.42
C LEU A 209 -9.25 33.14 27.19
N THR A 210 -8.21 32.41 26.79
CA THR A 210 -6.85 32.64 27.33
C THR A 210 -5.94 33.21 26.24
N ILE A 211 -5.42 34.41 26.45
CA ILE A 211 -4.41 35.04 25.60
C ILE A 211 -3.24 35.42 26.51
N ALA A 212 -2.02 35.10 26.12
CA ALA A 212 -0.83 35.53 26.86
C ALA A 212 -0.78 35.10 28.34
N CYS A 213 -1.27 33.90 28.66
CA CYS A 213 -1.47 33.42 30.03
C CYS A 213 -2.44 34.28 30.88
N GLN A 214 -3.17 35.20 30.26
CA GLN A 214 -4.28 35.91 30.88
C GLN A 214 -5.58 35.24 30.47
N THR A 215 -6.42 34.98 31.45
CA THR A 215 -7.71 34.33 31.25
C THR A 215 -8.82 35.37 31.36
N PHE A 216 -9.71 35.38 30.38
CA PHE A 216 -10.88 36.24 30.26
C PHE A 216 -12.12 35.33 30.20
N THR A 217 -12.94 35.40 31.22
CA THR A 217 -14.13 34.56 31.43
C THR A 217 -15.29 34.98 30.54
N ALA A 218 -16.17 34.06 30.18
CA ALA A 218 -17.39 34.38 29.44
C ALA A 218 -18.26 35.46 30.14
N ALA A 219 -18.25 35.51 31.48
CA ALA A 219 -18.97 36.51 32.26
C ALA A 219 -18.42 37.94 32.04
N GLU A 220 -17.10 38.08 31.89
CA GLU A 220 -16.46 39.36 31.55
C GLU A 220 -16.89 39.85 30.15
N PHE A 221 -17.02 38.96 29.17
CA PHE A 221 -17.55 39.30 27.84
C PHE A 221 -19.02 39.69 27.85
N VAL A 222 -19.85 38.97 28.61
CA VAL A 222 -21.27 39.34 28.82
C VAL A 222 -21.37 40.73 29.44
N THR A 223 -20.56 40.99 30.48
CA THR A 223 -20.50 42.31 31.14
C THR A 223 -20.12 43.41 30.15
N LEU A 224 -19.07 43.20 29.34
CA LEU A 224 -18.67 44.15 28.30
C LEU A 224 -19.78 44.38 27.27
N SER A 225 -20.53 43.35 26.91
CA SER A 225 -21.63 43.46 25.94
C SER A 225 -22.85 44.19 26.51
N GLU A 226 -23.22 43.91 27.75
CA GLU A 226 -24.30 44.62 28.47
C GLU A 226 -24.00 46.11 28.65
N LEU A 227 -22.71 46.46 28.79
CA LEU A 227 -22.23 47.83 28.85
C LEU A 227 -22.11 48.50 27.47
N GLY A 228 -22.42 47.78 26.39
CA GLY A 228 -22.29 48.26 25.01
C GLY A 228 -20.84 48.48 24.57
N CYS A 229 -19.88 47.94 25.32
CA CYS A 229 -18.46 47.97 24.98
C CYS A 229 -18.09 46.83 24.03
N ALA A 230 -18.80 45.70 24.06
CA ALA A 230 -18.60 44.57 23.14
C ALA A 230 -19.84 44.35 22.27
N ARG A 231 -19.70 44.43 20.95
CA ARG A 231 -20.83 44.22 20.04
C ARG A 231 -20.45 43.30 18.88
N PRO A 232 -21.23 42.24 18.60
CA PRO A 232 -21.01 41.40 17.44
C PRO A 232 -21.03 42.22 16.15
N PHE A 233 -20.19 41.84 15.20
CA PHE A 233 -20.12 42.48 13.89
C PHE A 233 -20.05 41.44 12.77
N LEU A 234 -20.53 41.82 11.60
CA LEU A 234 -20.37 41.05 10.37
C LEU A 234 -18.98 41.31 9.80
N PHE A 235 -18.31 40.29 9.28
CA PHE A 235 -17.09 40.49 8.51
C PHE A 235 -17.22 39.86 7.13
N THR A 236 -16.57 40.50 6.16
CA THR A 236 -16.44 40.00 4.79
C THR A 236 -15.01 40.20 4.30
N GLY A 237 -14.55 39.31 3.42
CA GLY A 237 -13.23 39.40 2.82
C GLY A 237 -13.18 38.73 1.47
N ARG A 238 -12.26 39.16 0.62
CA ARG A 238 -12.03 38.57 -0.70
C ARG A 238 -10.55 38.46 -1.00
N SER A 239 -10.10 37.30 -1.48
CA SER A 239 -8.73 37.08 -1.91
C SER A 239 -8.43 37.83 -3.20
N SER A 240 -7.14 38.02 -3.49
CA SER A 240 -6.69 38.27 -4.86
C SER A 240 -7.10 37.14 -5.79
N ALA A 241 -7.26 37.45 -7.09
CA ALA A 241 -7.60 36.44 -8.08
C ALA A 241 -6.41 35.53 -8.36
N GLN A 242 -6.60 34.22 -8.21
CA GLN A 242 -5.66 33.21 -8.67
C GLN A 242 -5.97 32.83 -10.11
N THR A 243 -4.95 32.89 -10.97
CA THR A 243 -5.05 32.57 -12.39
C THR A 243 -4.59 31.14 -12.63
N LEU A 244 -5.43 30.33 -13.29
CA LEU A 244 -5.10 28.97 -13.72
C LEU A 244 -5.28 28.86 -15.23
N ALA A 245 -4.24 28.44 -15.95
CA ALA A 245 -4.36 28.18 -17.39
C ALA A 245 -5.33 27.02 -17.63
N ILE A 246 -6.35 27.18 -18.46
CA ILE A 246 -7.24 26.09 -18.83
C ILE A 246 -6.59 25.36 -20.00
N ASN A 247 -5.85 24.30 -19.70
CA ASN A 247 -5.22 23.49 -20.73
C ASN A 247 -6.33 22.75 -21.48
N GLY A 248 -6.49 23.06 -22.77
CA GLY A 248 -7.36 22.28 -23.64
C GLY A 248 -6.78 20.89 -23.92
N PRO A 249 -7.59 19.95 -24.43
CA PRO A 249 -7.11 18.65 -24.89
C PRO A 249 -5.96 18.75 -25.89
N GLU A 250 -5.93 19.82 -26.70
CA GLU A 250 -4.84 20.09 -27.64
C GLU A 250 -3.52 20.40 -26.94
N GLN A 251 -3.56 21.13 -25.83
CA GLN A 251 -2.36 21.44 -25.04
C GLN A 251 -1.86 20.21 -24.27
N ASP A 252 -2.76 19.36 -23.78
CA ASP A 252 -2.38 18.07 -23.19
C ASP A 252 -1.68 17.19 -24.22
N LEU A 253 -2.22 17.12 -25.44
CA LEU A 253 -1.60 16.38 -26.55
C LEU A 253 -0.23 16.95 -26.92
N ALA A 254 -0.10 18.28 -27.01
CA ALA A 254 1.18 18.94 -27.26
C ALA A 254 2.21 18.65 -26.16
N THR A 255 1.78 18.66 -24.89
CA THR A 255 2.62 18.32 -23.73
C THR A 255 3.07 16.85 -23.79
N LEU A 256 2.16 15.93 -24.12
CA LEU A 256 2.48 14.51 -24.31
C LEU A 256 3.42 14.28 -25.50
N ASP A 257 3.27 15.04 -26.59
CA ASP A 257 4.17 15.00 -27.74
C ASP A 257 5.57 15.53 -27.41
N GLU A 258 5.66 16.57 -26.56
CA GLU A 258 6.94 17.05 -26.04
C GLU A 258 7.63 15.99 -25.17
N ILE A 259 6.88 15.35 -24.26
CA ILE A 259 7.37 14.22 -23.44
C ILE A 259 7.91 13.11 -24.33
N ARG A 260 7.16 12.69 -25.36
CA ARG A 260 7.62 11.69 -26.35
C ARG A 260 8.90 12.14 -27.05
N GLY A 261 8.95 13.39 -27.51
CA GLY A 261 10.12 13.94 -28.20
C GLY A 261 11.39 13.97 -27.33
N ILE A 262 11.24 14.12 -26.01
CA ILE A 262 12.35 13.99 -25.05
C ILE A 262 12.75 12.53 -24.87
N LEU A 263 11.79 11.61 -24.69
CA LEU A 263 12.03 10.18 -24.46
C LEU A 263 12.57 9.43 -25.69
N ASP A 264 12.27 9.90 -26.90
CA ASP A 264 12.79 9.37 -28.16
C ASP A 264 14.29 9.64 -28.35
N LYS A 265 14.91 10.46 -27.50
CA LYS A 265 16.35 10.70 -27.52
C LYS A 265 17.08 9.54 -26.85
N THR A 266 18.16 9.09 -27.48
CA THR A 266 19.00 7.99 -26.96
C THR A 266 19.47 8.26 -25.52
N TRP A 267 19.76 9.52 -25.21
CA TRP A 267 20.16 9.99 -23.90
C TRP A 267 19.29 11.18 -23.44
N VAL A 268 18.79 11.09 -22.20
CA VAL A 268 18.10 12.16 -21.48
C VAL A 268 19.10 12.73 -20.48
N HIS A 269 19.46 14.00 -20.61
CA HIS A 269 20.37 14.67 -19.67
C HIS A 269 19.55 15.27 -18.51
N HIS A 270 20.19 15.55 -17.36
CA HIS A 270 19.57 16.17 -16.17
C HIS A 270 18.61 17.35 -16.44
N TRP A 271 18.89 18.23 -17.40
CA TRP A 271 17.99 19.35 -17.73
C TRP A 271 16.72 18.90 -18.48
N ARG A 272 16.79 17.79 -19.21
CA ARG A 272 15.62 17.14 -19.82
C ARG A 272 14.84 16.32 -18.80
N GLU A 273 15.51 15.72 -17.83
CA GLU A 273 14.85 15.07 -16.69
C GLU A 273 14.02 16.10 -15.91
N ALA A 274 14.61 17.26 -15.58
CA ALA A 274 13.89 18.38 -14.97
C ALA A 274 12.73 18.86 -15.86
N ARG A 275 12.93 18.94 -17.18
CA ARG A 275 11.86 19.30 -18.12
C ARG A 275 10.73 18.27 -18.15
N LEU A 276 11.02 16.98 -18.04
CA LEU A 276 9.99 15.94 -17.92
C LEU A 276 9.15 16.15 -16.65
N VAL A 277 9.80 16.47 -15.52
CA VAL A 277 9.10 16.81 -14.27
C VAL A 277 8.18 18.01 -14.47
N GLU A 278 8.68 19.10 -15.06
CA GLU A 278 7.87 20.30 -15.37
C GLU A 278 6.67 19.98 -16.28
N LEU A 279 6.88 19.16 -17.32
CA LEU A 279 5.83 18.77 -18.26
C LEU A 279 4.75 17.92 -17.56
N TRP A 280 5.15 16.97 -16.72
CA TRP A 280 4.19 16.19 -15.94
C TRP A 280 3.43 17.05 -14.93
N GLN A 281 4.13 17.96 -14.23
CA GLN A 281 3.51 18.94 -13.33
C GLN A 281 2.53 19.88 -14.05
N SER A 282 2.76 20.17 -15.34
CA SER A 282 1.89 21.07 -16.10
C SER A 282 0.47 20.54 -16.32
N PHE A 283 0.25 19.23 -16.18
CA PHE A 283 -1.09 18.63 -16.16
C PHE A 283 -1.88 18.95 -14.87
N GLY A 284 -1.21 19.48 -13.83
CA GLY A 284 -1.82 19.86 -12.56
C GLY A 284 -2.54 18.70 -11.89
N SER A 285 -3.76 18.96 -11.39
CA SER A 285 -4.60 17.94 -10.72
C SER A 285 -4.92 16.71 -11.59
N ARG A 286 -4.84 16.83 -12.92
CA ARG A 286 -5.10 15.75 -13.87
C ARG A 286 -3.87 14.90 -14.15
N MET A 287 -2.72 15.20 -13.57
CA MET A 287 -1.47 14.47 -13.81
C MET A 287 -1.63 12.95 -13.66
N PHE A 288 -2.30 12.47 -12.60
CA PHE A 288 -2.51 11.03 -12.39
C PHE A 288 -3.52 10.41 -13.36
N GLU A 289 -4.54 11.16 -13.79
CA GLU A 289 -5.46 10.74 -14.86
C GLU A 289 -4.70 10.54 -16.17
N VAL A 290 -3.85 11.51 -16.53
CA VAL A 290 -3.03 11.47 -17.74
C VAL A 290 -1.97 10.37 -17.64
N ALA A 291 -1.32 10.22 -16.48
CA ALA A 291 -0.36 9.14 -16.23
C ALA A 291 -1.03 7.76 -16.37
N ALA A 292 -2.23 7.58 -15.82
CA ALA A 292 -3.01 6.34 -15.96
C ALA A 292 -3.45 6.07 -17.40
N ALA A 293 -3.72 7.11 -18.19
CA ALA A 293 -4.00 6.98 -19.63
C ALA A 293 -2.71 6.72 -20.46
N HIS A 294 -1.55 7.12 -19.95
CA HIS A 294 -0.25 7.03 -20.61
C HIS A 294 0.84 6.39 -19.74
N PRO A 295 0.62 5.18 -19.17
CA PRO A 295 1.48 4.59 -18.14
C PRO A 295 2.92 4.38 -18.64
N THR A 296 3.06 4.02 -19.92
CA THR A 296 4.37 3.84 -20.56
C THR A 296 5.20 5.13 -20.61
N LEU A 297 4.59 6.30 -20.84
CA LEU A 297 5.34 7.55 -20.90
C LEU A 297 5.75 8.00 -19.49
N TRP A 298 4.87 7.76 -18.51
CA TRP A 298 5.14 8.03 -17.10
C TRP A 298 6.33 7.19 -16.60
N GLU A 299 6.24 5.87 -16.73
CA GLU A 299 7.32 4.92 -16.37
C GLU A 299 8.63 5.27 -17.06
N GLN A 300 8.62 5.48 -18.38
CA GLN A 300 9.84 5.83 -19.12
C GLN A 300 10.43 7.16 -18.68
N SER A 301 9.60 8.13 -18.28
CA SER A 301 10.10 9.39 -17.74
C SER A 301 10.88 9.15 -16.45
N TYR A 302 10.30 8.36 -15.53
CA TYR A 302 10.95 7.98 -14.28
C TYR A 302 12.22 7.14 -14.49
N GLU A 303 12.15 6.08 -15.29
CA GLU A 303 13.29 5.19 -15.63
C GLU A 303 14.45 5.95 -16.31
N ARG A 304 14.15 7.05 -17.02
CA ARG A 304 15.14 7.91 -17.68
C ARG A 304 15.67 9.02 -16.77
N GLY A 305 15.40 8.96 -15.46
CA GLY A 305 15.95 9.84 -14.44
C GLY A 305 15.06 11.01 -14.03
N ALA A 306 13.87 11.19 -14.61
CA ALA A 306 12.96 12.23 -14.16
C ALA A 306 12.48 11.93 -12.73
N ARG A 307 12.72 12.85 -11.80
CA ARG A 307 12.34 12.74 -10.39
C ARG A 307 10.85 13.02 -10.18
N LEU A 308 10.00 12.17 -10.75
CA LEU A 308 8.55 12.26 -10.64
C LEU A 308 8.07 12.05 -9.19
N ASP A 309 8.84 11.30 -8.39
CA ASP A 309 8.67 11.11 -6.95
C ASP A 309 8.78 12.42 -6.15
N LEU A 310 9.43 13.45 -6.71
CA LEU A 310 9.56 14.76 -6.06
C LEU A 310 8.46 15.77 -6.47
N ILE A 311 7.51 15.35 -7.32
CA ILE A 311 6.38 16.20 -7.68
C ILE A 311 5.50 16.40 -6.44
N PRO A 312 5.13 17.64 -6.04
CA PRO A 312 4.37 17.89 -4.82
C PRO A 312 3.07 17.07 -4.70
N GLU A 313 2.38 16.83 -5.82
CA GLU A 313 1.19 15.99 -5.90
C GLU A 313 1.49 14.51 -5.62
N VAL A 314 2.65 13.99 -6.03
CA VAL A 314 3.12 12.63 -5.70
C VAL A 314 3.47 12.55 -4.22
N VAL A 315 4.25 13.50 -3.69
CA VAL A 315 4.61 13.54 -2.26
C VAL A 315 3.38 13.62 -1.36
N ALA A 316 2.38 14.43 -1.74
CA ALA A 316 1.12 14.52 -1.01
C ALA A 316 0.33 13.19 -1.05
N LEU A 317 0.37 12.49 -2.19
CA LEU A 317 -0.26 11.19 -2.34
C LEU A 317 0.47 10.12 -1.53
N GLU A 318 1.80 10.11 -1.51
CA GLU A 318 2.60 9.23 -0.63
C GLU A 318 2.22 9.45 0.84
N GLN A 319 2.16 10.69 1.32
CA GLN A 319 1.74 10.95 2.70
C GLN A 319 0.29 10.49 2.98
N THR A 320 -0.60 10.60 1.98
CA THR A 320 -1.97 10.07 2.08
C THR A 320 -1.96 8.56 2.22
N PHE A 321 -1.13 7.85 1.44
CA PHE A 321 -0.96 6.39 1.56
C PHE A 321 -0.50 5.98 2.95
N ARG A 322 0.53 6.64 3.49
CA ARG A 322 1.04 6.37 4.85
C ARG A 322 -0.05 6.54 5.91
N ASN A 323 -0.82 7.62 5.82
CA ASN A 323 -1.92 7.88 6.75
C ASN A 323 -3.02 6.81 6.63
N ASP A 324 -3.37 6.41 5.41
CA ASP A 324 -4.35 5.36 5.15
C ASP A 324 -3.89 3.99 5.69
N VAL A 325 -2.61 3.65 5.51
CA VAL A 325 -2.04 2.39 6.02
C VAL A 325 -2.11 2.36 7.54
N ARG A 326 -1.71 3.45 8.22
CA ARG A 326 -1.81 3.55 9.68
C ARG A 326 -3.26 3.49 10.15
N ALA A 327 -4.17 4.21 9.49
CA ALA A 327 -5.58 4.19 9.85
C ALA A 327 -6.18 2.78 9.73
N PHE A 328 -5.87 2.08 8.64
CA PHE A 328 -6.31 0.71 8.42
C PHE A 328 -5.71 -0.26 9.45
N ALA A 329 -4.42 -0.14 9.74
CA ALA A 329 -3.75 -0.96 10.75
C ALA A 329 -4.40 -0.83 12.14
N LYS A 330 -4.71 0.40 12.56
CA LYS A 330 -5.41 0.66 13.84
C LYS A 330 -6.83 0.11 13.85
N GLN A 331 -7.55 0.23 12.74
CA GLN A 331 -8.87 -0.35 12.60
C GLN A 331 -8.81 -1.89 12.73
N THR A 332 -7.83 -2.53 12.10
CA THR A 332 -7.60 -3.97 12.22
C THR A 332 -7.24 -4.36 13.65
N LEU A 333 -6.35 -3.63 14.32
CA LEU A 333 -6.00 -3.91 15.72
C LEU A 333 -7.21 -3.77 16.66
N ALA A 334 -8.06 -2.76 16.47
CA ALA A 334 -9.28 -2.61 17.24
C ALA A 334 -10.27 -3.77 17.01
N ALA A 335 -10.49 -4.17 15.75
CA ALA A 335 -11.33 -5.32 15.43
C ALA A 335 -10.78 -6.63 16.02
N ASN A 336 -9.45 -6.78 16.03
CA ASN A 336 -8.77 -7.91 16.64
C ASN A 336 -8.93 -7.93 18.16
N GLU A 337 -8.79 -6.77 18.82
CA GLU A 337 -9.02 -6.64 20.27
C GLU A 337 -10.45 -7.03 20.62
N ASP A 338 -11.44 -6.50 19.88
CA ASP A 338 -12.86 -6.81 20.08
C ASP A 338 -13.14 -8.32 19.91
N ALA A 339 -12.54 -8.96 18.91
CA ALA A 339 -12.69 -10.40 18.67
C ALA A 339 -12.08 -11.24 19.81
N VAL A 340 -10.88 -10.89 20.28
CA VAL A 340 -10.22 -11.56 21.41
C VAL A 340 -11.03 -11.39 22.69
N LEU A 341 -11.49 -10.18 23.00
CA LEU A 341 -12.31 -9.90 24.18
C LEU A 341 -13.66 -10.65 24.13
N ALA A 342 -14.28 -10.76 22.95
CA ALA A 342 -15.50 -11.52 22.77
C ALA A 342 -15.29 -13.03 23.04
N GLU A 343 -14.19 -13.62 22.54
CA GLU A 343 -13.85 -15.02 22.80
C GLU A 343 -13.51 -15.26 24.28
N MET A 344 -12.76 -14.34 24.91
CA MET A 344 -12.45 -14.37 26.34
C MET A 344 -13.73 -14.33 27.19
N MET A 345 -14.63 -13.39 26.89
CA MET A 345 -15.92 -13.27 27.57
C MET A 345 -16.76 -14.54 27.42
N ALA A 346 -16.86 -15.10 26.20
CA ALA A 346 -17.61 -16.32 25.93
C ALA A 346 -17.07 -17.53 26.71
N LEU A 347 -15.77 -17.58 27.00
CA LEU A 347 -15.16 -18.69 27.74
C LEU A 347 -15.03 -18.43 29.25
N GLY A 348 -15.45 -17.26 29.73
CA GLY A 348 -15.29 -16.84 31.12
C GLY A 348 -13.82 -16.68 31.47
N ILE A 349 -13.07 -15.99 30.62
CA ILE A 349 -11.65 -15.68 30.76
C ILE A 349 -11.54 -14.17 30.97
N GLU A 350 -10.83 -13.75 32.03
CA GLU A 350 -10.55 -12.34 32.32
C GLU A 350 -9.32 -11.85 31.54
N ASP A 351 -9.15 -10.53 31.38
CA ASP A 351 -8.04 -9.90 30.62
C ASP A 351 -6.63 -10.45 30.97
N ASP A 352 -6.41 -10.86 32.23
CA ASP A 352 -5.13 -11.43 32.70
C ASP A 352 -4.96 -12.94 32.39
N GLY A 353 -5.88 -13.53 31.64
CA GLY A 353 -5.92 -14.94 31.28
C GLY A 353 -6.46 -15.85 32.37
N SER A 354 -6.89 -15.30 33.51
CA SER A 354 -7.50 -16.09 34.58
C SER A 354 -8.88 -16.61 34.15
N VAL A 355 -9.20 -17.82 34.59
CA VAL A 355 -10.39 -18.56 34.17
C VAL A 355 -11.44 -18.51 35.28
N VAL A 356 -12.56 -17.84 35.00
CA VAL A 356 -13.74 -17.72 35.87
C VAL A 356 -14.99 -18.08 35.05
N PRO A 357 -15.24 -19.39 34.79
CA PRO A 357 -16.30 -19.85 33.89
C PRO A 357 -17.70 -19.35 34.27
N GLU A 358 -17.92 -19.02 35.54
CA GLU A 358 -19.16 -18.46 36.07
C GLU A 358 -19.46 -17.04 35.57
N ASN A 359 -18.46 -16.30 35.07
CA ASN A 359 -18.61 -14.95 34.55
C ASN A 359 -19.02 -14.92 33.06
N SER A 360 -18.96 -16.07 32.37
CA SER A 360 -19.36 -16.16 30.96
C SER A 360 -20.87 -15.95 30.77
N PRO A 361 -21.29 -15.27 29.70
CA PRO A 361 -22.70 -15.13 29.35
C PRO A 361 -23.30 -16.44 28.81
N ILE A 362 -22.47 -17.36 28.30
CA ILE A 362 -22.90 -18.67 27.82
C ILE A 362 -22.74 -19.75 28.91
N SER A 363 -23.63 -20.75 28.85
CA SER A 363 -23.66 -21.85 29.82
C SER A 363 -22.36 -22.66 29.83
N LYS A 364 -22.04 -23.30 30.95
CA LYS A 364 -20.85 -24.15 31.08
C LYS A 364 -20.81 -25.28 30.04
N ASP A 365 -21.97 -25.83 29.66
CA ASP A 365 -22.05 -26.87 28.62
C ASP A 365 -21.69 -26.28 27.24
N ALA A 366 -22.25 -25.13 26.88
CA ALA A 366 -21.92 -24.42 25.64
C ALA A 366 -20.42 -24.02 25.57
N GLN A 367 -19.83 -23.61 26.68
CA GLN A 367 -18.38 -23.37 26.75
C GLN A 367 -17.57 -24.64 26.48
N ASN A 368 -17.98 -25.77 27.05
CA ASN A 368 -17.28 -27.04 26.84
C ASN A 368 -17.44 -27.53 25.39
N ASP A 369 -18.59 -27.31 24.77
CA ASP A 369 -18.83 -27.61 23.35
C ASP A 369 -17.96 -26.73 22.44
N TYR A 370 -17.86 -25.43 22.75
CA TYR A 370 -16.96 -24.51 22.04
C TYR A 370 -15.50 -24.96 22.16
N LEU A 371 -15.05 -25.27 23.39
CA LEU A 371 -13.70 -25.77 23.63
C LEU A 371 -13.46 -27.08 22.88
N ALA A 372 -14.39 -28.04 22.88
CA ALA A 372 -14.26 -29.28 22.12
C ALA A 372 -14.06 -29.02 20.62
N GLY A 373 -14.71 -27.99 20.07
CA GLY A 373 -14.46 -27.50 18.72
C GLY A 373 -13.03 -27.02 18.50
N LEU A 374 -12.52 -26.16 19.38
CA LEU A 374 -11.12 -25.70 19.33
C LEU A 374 -10.14 -26.86 19.46
N GLN A 375 -10.40 -27.83 20.33
CA GLN A 375 -9.54 -29.01 20.50
C GLN A 375 -9.49 -29.86 19.22
N THR A 376 -10.63 -30.01 18.54
CA THR A 376 -10.72 -30.72 17.26
C THR A 376 -9.89 -30.04 16.18
N LEU A 377 -9.97 -28.71 16.08
CA LEU A 377 -9.16 -27.92 15.14
C LEU A 377 -7.67 -27.94 15.51
N ALA A 378 -7.34 -27.87 16.80
CA ALA A 378 -5.97 -28.01 17.28
C ALA A 378 -5.36 -29.38 16.93
N GLU A 379 -6.15 -30.47 17.02
CA GLU A 379 -5.73 -31.80 16.58
C GLU A 379 -5.45 -31.82 15.07
N GLN A 380 -6.30 -31.19 14.26
CA GLN A 380 -6.06 -31.06 12.81
C GLN A 380 -4.77 -30.31 12.49
N ILE A 381 -4.52 -29.18 13.15
CA ILE A 381 -3.28 -28.40 12.99
C ILE A 381 -2.07 -29.24 13.41
N ALA A 382 -2.15 -29.95 14.54
CA ALA A 382 -1.06 -30.80 15.01
C ALA A 382 -0.74 -31.92 14.00
N VAL A 383 -1.77 -32.54 13.40
CA VAL A 383 -1.58 -33.52 12.32
C VAL A 383 -0.93 -32.90 11.09
N MET A 384 -1.39 -31.73 10.64
CA MET A 384 -0.79 -31.06 9.48
C MET A 384 0.68 -30.68 9.71
N ARG A 385 1.05 -30.23 10.92
CA ARG A 385 2.44 -29.94 11.29
C ARG A 385 3.31 -31.19 11.37
N ASP A 386 2.80 -32.28 11.94
CA ASP A 386 3.49 -33.58 11.94
C ASP A 386 3.75 -34.08 10.50
N ILE A 387 2.81 -33.83 9.58
CA ILE A 387 2.99 -34.12 8.15
C ILE A 387 4.05 -33.20 7.54
N GLN A 388 4.00 -31.88 7.78
CA GLN A 388 5.02 -30.94 7.32
C GLN A 388 6.43 -31.33 7.79
N ASP A 389 6.57 -31.77 9.04
CA ASP A 389 7.84 -32.24 9.58
C ASP A 389 8.32 -33.54 8.91
N LYS A 390 7.40 -34.45 8.58
CA LYS A 390 7.72 -35.64 7.77
C LYS A 390 8.14 -35.29 6.35
N LEU A 391 7.52 -34.28 5.72
CA LEU A 391 7.93 -33.79 4.40
C LEU A 391 9.38 -33.30 4.42
N LYS A 392 9.82 -32.65 5.51
CA LYS A 392 11.23 -32.20 5.70
C LYS A 392 12.25 -33.35 5.73
N HIS A 393 11.80 -34.60 5.85
CA HIS A 393 12.67 -35.79 5.80
C HIS A 393 12.68 -36.50 4.45
N ILE A 394 12.01 -35.94 3.43
CA ILE A 394 12.07 -36.47 2.05
C ILE A 394 13.38 -36.00 1.39
N PRO A 395 14.20 -36.90 0.83
CA PRO A 395 15.41 -36.51 0.10
C PRO A 395 15.03 -35.86 -1.24
N VAL A 396 15.48 -34.63 -1.47
CA VAL A 396 15.08 -33.81 -2.63
C VAL A 396 16.20 -33.43 -3.58
N GLY A 397 17.45 -33.78 -3.26
CA GLY A 397 18.58 -33.50 -4.13
C GLY A 397 19.92 -33.68 -3.45
N TYR A 398 20.92 -32.96 -3.94
CA TYR A 398 22.28 -33.01 -3.41
C TYR A 398 22.86 -31.61 -3.18
N GLU A 399 23.77 -31.52 -2.21
CA GLU A 399 24.63 -30.36 -2.00
C GLU A 399 26.10 -30.72 -2.28
N HIS A 400 26.86 -29.78 -2.82
CA HIS A 400 28.30 -29.95 -2.99
C HIS A 400 29.04 -29.76 -1.67
N MET A 401 29.58 -30.86 -1.12
CA MET A 401 30.49 -30.75 0.03
C MET A 401 31.94 -30.91 -0.43
N ILE A 402 32.75 -29.88 -0.18
CA ILE A 402 34.20 -29.90 -0.39
C ILE A 402 34.84 -30.35 0.94
N VAL A 403 35.63 -31.43 0.95
CA VAL A 403 36.46 -31.77 2.12
C VAL A 403 37.77 -30.96 2.04
N PRO A 404 37.98 -29.93 2.88
CA PRO A 404 39.16 -29.06 2.76
C PRO A 404 40.49 -29.73 3.13
N ASN A 405 40.48 -30.91 3.78
CA ASN A 405 41.68 -31.58 4.30
C ASN A 405 42.17 -32.80 3.51
N ALA A 406 41.66 -33.05 2.30
CA ALA A 406 42.18 -34.11 1.43
C ALA A 406 43.37 -33.59 0.58
N PHE A 407 44.37 -34.44 0.31
CA PHE A 407 45.58 -34.11 -0.49
C PHE A 407 45.24 -33.60 -1.91
N PHE A 408 44.02 -33.89 -2.37
CA PHE A 408 43.31 -33.21 -3.45
C PHE A 408 41.90 -32.91 -2.96
N PRO A 409 41.35 -31.69 -3.11
CA PRO A 409 39.99 -31.39 -2.68
C PRO A 409 39.01 -32.35 -3.38
N GLN A 410 38.41 -33.24 -2.60
CA GLN A 410 37.37 -34.14 -3.09
C GLN A 410 36.02 -33.46 -2.84
N THR A 411 35.27 -33.28 -3.92
CA THR A 411 33.85 -32.95 -3.89
C THR A 411 33.06 -34.25 -3.79
N PHE A 412 32.20 -34.37 -2.78
CA PHE A 412 31.21 -35.45 -2.71
C PHE A 412 29.81 -34.87 -2.61
N ALA A 413 28.83 -35.63 -3.09
CA ALA A 413 27.43 -35.26 -3.05
C ALA A 413 26.89 -35.62 -1.67
N ALA A 414 26.44 -34.64 -0.89
CA ALA A 414 25.66 -34.93 0.31
C ALA A 414 24.18 -34.93 -0.09
N VAL A 415 23.43 -35.96 0.32
CA VAL A 415 21.97 -35.96 0.18
C VAL A 415 21.42 -34.81 1.02
N VAL A 416 20.59 -33.97 0.41
CA VAL A 416 19.84 -32.93 1.11
C VAL A 416 18.36 -33.29 1.13
N TYR A 417 17.77 -33.05 2.29
CA TYR A 417 16.36 -33.25 2.54
C TYR A 417 15.58 -31.96 2.25
N PHE A 418 14.27 -32.08 2.15
CA PHE A 418 13.40 -30.97 1.83
C PHE A 418 13.53 -29.83 2.85
N ASP A 419 13.91 -28.66 2.36
CA ASP A 419 13.84 -27.39 3.07
C ASP A 419 12.82 -26.51 2.35
N PRO A 420 11.70 -26.11 2.99
CA PRO A 420 10.70 -25.28 2.32
C PRO A 420 11.22 -23.91 1.89
N THR A 421 12.34 -23.43 2.45
CA THR A 421 12.88 -22.11 2.15
C THR A 421 13.87 -22.09 1.00
N ALA A 422 14.47 -23.23 0.66
CA ALA A 422 15.54 -23.28 -0.32
C ALA A 422 15.53 -24.59 -1.12
N PRO A 423 15.56 -24.52 -2.46
CA PRO A 423 15.77 -25.70 -3.28
C PRO A 423 17.21 -26.24 -3.13
N PRO A 424 17.44 -27.55 -3.36
CA PRO A 424 18.77 -28.12 -3.31
C PRO A 424 19.66 -27.56 -4.43
N GLN A 425 20.98 -27.49 -4.21
CA GLN A 425 21.94 -27.01 -5.22
C GLN A 425 21.93 -27.87 -6.48
N LEU A 426 21.69 -29.17 -6.33
CA LEU A 426 21.61 -30.11 -7.44
C LEU A 426 20.33 -30.95 -7.34
N PRO A 427 19.62 -31.14 -8.46
CA PRO A 427 18.41 -31.97 -8.48
C PRO A 427 18.75 -33.47 -8.33
N PRO A 428 17.75 -34.31 -7.99
CA PRO A 428 17.91 -35.76 -7.78
C PRO A 428 18.45 -36.54 -8.99
N ASP A 429 18.18 -36.05 -10.21
CA ASP A 429 18.49 -36.68 -11.49
C ASP A 429 19.83 -36.24 -12.09
N ASN A 430 20.69 -35.58 -11.31
CA ASN A 430 21.96 -35.11 -11.82
C ASN A 430 22.86 -36.29 -12.28
N ALA A 431 23.48 -36.12 -13.46
CA ALA A 431 24.36 -37.15 -14.03
C ALA A 431 25.58 -37.43 -13.13
N TRP A 432 25.96 -36.47 -12.28
CA TRP A 432 27.08 -36.59 -11.38
C TRP A 432 26.81 -37.51 -10.18
N ALA A 433 25.70 -37.33 -9.43
CA ALA A 433 25.40 -38.16 -8.26
C ALA A 433 24.87 -39.56 -8.65
N SER A 434 24.29 -39.72 -9.84
CA SER A 434 23.91 -41.05 -10.35
C SER A 434 25.09 -42.04 -10.41
N SER A 435 26.31 -41.55 -10.60
CA SER A 435 27.54 -42.37 -10.58
C SER A 435 28.01 -42.78 -9.18
N GLN A 436 27.49 -42.14 -8.12
CA GLN A 436 27.79 -42.44 -6.73
C GLN A 436 26.64 -43.13 -5.98
N ARG A 437 25.55 -43.49 -6.67
CA ARG A 437 24.38 -44.16 -6.07
C ARG A 437 24.73 -45.55 -5.51
N GLY A 438 25.11 -45.57 -4.24
CA GLY A 438 25.04 -46.74 -3.38
C GLY A 438 23.80 -46.76 -2.48
N SER A 439 23.04 -45.67 -2.39
CA SER A 439 21.86 -45.57 -1.52
C SER A 439 20.59 -45.99 -2.25
N SER A 440 19.78 -46.80 -1.56
CA SER A 440 18.44 -47.25 -1.97
C SER A 440 17.35 -46.20 -1.70
N GLU A 441 17.72 -44.93 -1.57
CA GLU A 441 16.81 -43.86 -1.19
C GLU A 441 15.97 -43.39 -2.37
N GLU A 442 14.67 -43.26 -2.17
CA GLU A 442 13.71 -42.75 -3.16
C GLU A 442 13.67 -41.22 -3.05
N PHE A 443 14.14 -40.52 -4.10
CA PHE A 443 14.14 -39.06 -4.16
C PHE A 443 12.83 -38.52 -4.74
N ARG A 444 12.44 -37.31 -4.32
CA ARG A 444 11.36 -36.50 -4.93
C ARG A 444 11.91 -35.17 -5.44
N ALA A 445 11.24 -34.55 -6.41
CA ALA A 445 11.61 -33.18 -6.81
C ALA A 445 11.21 -32.19 -5.70
N TRP A 446 12.05 -31.19 -5.44
CA TRP A 446 11.81 -30.20 -4.37
C TRP A 446 10.45 -29.51 -4.54
N GLU A 447 10.10 -29.13 -5.77
CA GLU A 447 8.86 -28.43 -6.09
C GLU A 447 7.62 -29.29 -5.83
N GLU A 448 7.71 -30.61 -6.01
CA GLU A 448 6.62 -31.55 -5.68
C GLU A 448 6.38 -31.57 -4.16
N VAL A 449 7.46 -31.64 -3.36
CA VAL A 449 7.36 -31.61 -1.90
C VAL A 449 6.87 -30.24 -1.41
N LYS A 450 7.38 -29.14 -2.00
CA LYS A 450 6.97 -27.76 -1.69
C LYS A 450 5.50 -27.52 -1.93
N THR A 451 4.95 -28.04 -3.02
CA THR A 451 3.51 -27.91 -3.32
C THR A 451 2.64 -28.55 -2.22
N GLN A 452 3.03 -29.71 -1.70
CA GLN A 452 2.30 -30.36 -0.60
C GLN A 452 2.46 -29.60 0.71
N TYR A 453 3.68 -29.12 1.00
CA TYR A 453 3.96 -28.31 2.17
C TYR A 453 3.12 -27.03 2.19
N ASP A 454 3.06 -26.32 1.07
CA ASP A 454 2.32 -25.05 0.93
C ASP A 454 0.81 -25.24 1.04
N ALA A 455 0.27 -26.35 0.54
CA ALA A 455 -1.14 -26.68 0.69
C ALA A 455 -1.52 -26.92 2.17
N LEU A 456 -0.67 -27.61 2.93
CA LEU A 456 -0.85 -27.80 4.37
C LEU A 456 -0.72 -26.47 5.12
N GLU A 457 0.27 -25.66 4.77
CA GLU A 457 0.50 -24.36 5.39
C GLU A 457 -0.70 -23.41 5.18
N LEU A 458 -1.23 -23.35 3.96
CA LEU A 458 -2.44 -22.58 3.66
C LEU A 458 -3.65 -23.07 4.47
N SER A 459 -3.79 -24.39 4.64
CA SER A 459 -4.85 -24.98 5.46
C SER A 459 -4.69 -24.62 6.94
N ILE A 460 -3.46 -24.65 7.47
CA ILE A 460 -3.15 -24.21 8.83
C ILE A 460 -3.52 -22.73 8.99
N VAL A 461 -3.04 -21.86 8.11
CA VAL A 461 -3.34 -20.41 8.09
C VAL A 461 -4.85 -20.16 8.10
N GLN A 462 -5.60 -20.91 7.28
CA GLN A 462 -7.05 -20.78 7.24
C GLN A 462 -7.73 -21.20 8.54
N ILE A 463 -7.28 -22.28 9.20
CA ILE A 463 -7.86 -22.71 10.49
C ILE A 463 -7.55 -21.69 11.57
N VAL A 464 -6.28 -21.28 11.71
CA VAL A 464 -5.87 -20.36 12.78
C VAL A 464 -6.43 -18.94 12.56
N GLY A 465 -6.64 -18.53 11.32
CA GLY A 465 -7.25 -17.24 10.97
C GLY A 465 -8.73 -17.12 11.38
N ASN A 466 -9.36 -18.17 11.89
CA ASN A 466 -10.73 -18.11 12.43
C ASN A 466 -10.79 -18.24 13.96
N SER A 467 -9.65 -18.38 14.65
CA SER A 467 -9.59 -18.45 16.12
C SER A 467 -8.27 -17.86 16.64
N PRO A 468 -8.33 -16.68 17.28
CA PRO A 468 -7.19 -16.07 17.96
C PRO A 468 -6.48 -17.03 18.94
N ALA A 469 -7.26 -17.85 19.67
CA ALA A 469 -6.72 -18.86 20.58
C ALA A 469 -5.87 -19.91 19.86
N LEU A 470 -6.32 -20.42 18.71
CA LEU A 470 -5.57 -21.39 17.90
C LEU A 470 -4.35 -20.76 17.25
N TYR A 471 -4.45 -19.52 16.78
CA TYR A 471 -3.33 -18.77 16.24
C TYR A 471 -2.21 -18.64 17.27
N GLN A 472 -2.54 -18.17 18.47
CA GLN A 472 -1.55 -18.00 19.51
C GLN A 472 -1.00 -19.35 20.01
N ALA A 473 -1.85 -20.38 20.18
CA ALA A 473 -1.38 -21.72 20.52
C ALA A 473 -0.44 -22.30 19.45
N ALA A 474 -0.71 -22.03 18.16
CA ALA A 474 0.13 -22.46 17.05
C ALA A 474 1.47 -21.73 17.01
N THR A 475 1.52 -20.44 17.35
CA THR A 475 2.78 -19.68 17.37
C THR A 475 3.69 -20.01 18.54
N GLU A 476 3.13 -20.44 19.68
CA GLU A 476 3.90 -20.89 20.85
C GLU A 476 4.58 -22.26 20.67
N GLY A 477 4.25 -22.98 19.60
CA GLY A 477 4.86 -24.24 19.22
C GLY A 477 3.94 -25.45 19.37
N GLY A 478 4.47 -26.64 19.04
CA GLY A 478 3.68 -27.88 19.02
C GLY A 478 3.11 -28.29 20.38
N ASP A 479 3.80 -27.99 21.47
CA ASP A 479 3.39 -28.43 22.82
C ASP A 479 2.08 -27.78 23.27
N SER A 480 1.88 -26.47 23.00
CA SER A 480 0.63 -25.77 23.34
C SER A 480 -0.56 -26.31 22.54
N LEU A 481 -0.39 -26.54 21.23
CA LEU A 481 -1.42 -27.17 20.39
C LEU A 481 -1.75 -28.60 20.83
N MET A 482 -0.75 -29.42 21.15
CA MET A 482 -0.97 -30.80 21.60
C MET A 482 -1.64 -30.85 22.96
N THR A 483 -1.29 -29.94 23.86
CA THR A 483 -1.93 -29.84 25.18
C THR A 483 -3.35 -29.32 25.07
N LEU A 484 -3.62 -28.40 24.13
CA LEU A 484 -4.98 -27.97 23.81
C LEU A 484 -5.80 -29.15 23.25
N ALA A 485 -5.30 -29.83 22.23
CA ALA A 485 -5.97 -30.95 21.57
C ALA A 485 -6.29 -32.12 22.53
N GLY A 486 -5.37 -32.46 23.45
CA GLY A 486 -5.50 -33.62 24.34
C GLY A 486 -5.97 -33.31 25.77
N GLY A 487 -6.13 -32.05 26.14
CA GLY A 487 -6.47 -31.62 27.50
C GLY A 487 -7.92 -31.93 27.90
N ASP A 488 -8.19 -32.02 29.21
CA ASP A 488 -9.56 -31.88 29.70
C ASP A 488 -10.06 -30.43 29.52
N PRO A 489 -11.38 -30.16 29.59
CA PRO A 489 -11.91 -28.82 29.35
C PRO A 489 -11.35 -27.72 30.27
N GLU A 490 -10.91 -28.04 31.49
CA GLU A 490 -10.31 -27.05 32.39
C GLU A 490 -8.88 -26.72 31.94
N SER A 491 -8.10 -27.73 31.60
CA SER A 491 -6.76 -27.58 31.02
C SER A 491 -6.78 -26.84 29.68
N ALA A 492 -7.71 -27.19 28.79
CA ALA A 492 -7.91 -26.52 27.50
C ALA A 492 -8.27 -25.03 27.68
N ARG A 493 -9.25 -24.73 28.56
CA ARG A 493 -9.64 -23.34 28.86
C ARG A 493 -8.48 -22.52 29.41
N LYS A 494 -7.62 -23.11 30.23
CA LYS A 494 -6.42 -22.43 30.76
C LYS A 494 -5.40 -22.09 29.67
N ILE A 495 -5.18 -22.99 28.71
CA ILE A 495 -4.28 -22.76 27.57
C ILE A 495 -4.86 -21.66 26.69
N VAL A 496 -6.15 -21.75 26.37
CA VAL A 496 -6.87 -20.71 25.61
C VAL A 496 -6.81 -19.37 26.34
N GLY A 497 -7.00 -19.33 27.66
CA GLY A 497 -6.91 -18.08 28.43
C GLY A 497 -5.52 -17.46 28.45
N THR A 498 -4.48 -18.28 28.56
CA THR A 498 -3.09 -17.80 28.45
C THR A 498 -2.81 -17.24 27.05
N ALA A 499 -3.27 -17.95 26.02
CA ALA A 499 -3.11 -17.58 24.63
C ALA A 499 -3.84 -16.26 24.30
N LEU A 500 -5.12 -16.15 24.63
CA LEU A 500 -5.92 -14.95 24.37
C LEU A 500 -5.40 -13.73 25.15
N SER A 501 -5.03 -13.88 26.42
CA SER A 501 -4.44 -12.78 27.21
C SER A 501 -3.14 -12.25 26.60
N LYS A 502 -2.28 -13.15 26.11
CA LYS A 502 -1.05 -12.75 25.42
C LYS A 502 -1.30 -12.09 24.06
N SER A 503 -2.29 -12.58 23.30
CA SER A 503 -2.72 -11.91 22.06
C SER A 503 -3.21 -10.49 22.36
N LEU A 504 -4.04 -10.32 23.40
CA LEU A 504 -4.51 -9.02 23.87
C LEU A 504 -3.35 -8.08 24.29
N GLU A 505 -2.36 -8.61 25.00
CA GLU A 505 -1.13 -7.87 25.36
C GLU A 505 -0.38 -7.40 24.10
N ASN A 506 -0.19 -8.28 23.11
CA ASN A 506 0.49 -7.94 21.86
C ASN A 506 -0.27 -6.89 21.03
N ILE A 507 -1.61 -6.99 20.96
CA ILE A 507 -2.47 -6.00 20.29
C ILE A 507 -2.28 -4.62 20.93
N ARG A 508 -2.42 -4.56 22.26
CA ARG A 508 -2.26 -3.32 23.04
C ARG A 508 -0.85 -2.76 22.97
N ALA A 509 0.18 -3.61 22.82
CA ALA A 509 1.57 -3.20 22.66
C ALA A 509 1.91 -2.74 21.23
N THR A 510 1.19 -3.21 20.21
CA THR A 510 1.43 -2.85 18.80
C THR A 510 0.85 -1.47 18.47
N GLN A 511 -0.31 -1.14 19.02
CA GLN A 511 -0.98 0.14 18.81
C GLN A 511 -0.06 1.37 19.04
N PRO A 512 0.65 1.53 20.18
CA PRO A 512 1.55 2.65 20.38
C PRO A 512 2.75 2.64 19.42
N LYS A 513 3.25 1.47 18.98
CA LYS A 513 4.35 1.39 18.00
C LYS A 513 3.95 2.00 16.64
N ILE A 514 2.69 1.85 16.24
CA ILE A 514 2.14 2.52 15.03
C ILE A 514 1.99 4.02 15.26
N ASP A 515 1.55 4.43 16.46
CA ASP A 515 1.35 5.83 16.81
C ASP A 515 2.66 6.62 16.89
N ASP A 516 3.67 6.04 17.52
CA ASP A 516 4.99 6.64 17.72
C ASP A 516 5.89 6.51 16.46
N GLY A 517 5.51 5.65 15.51
CA GLY A 517 6.21 5.41 14.27
C GLY A 517 7.39 4.43 14.39
N ASP A 518 7.48 3.72 15.51
CA ASP A 518 8.45 2.62 15.73
C ASP A 518 8.17 1.45 14.77
N LEU A 519 6.88 1.16 14.52
CA LEU A 519 6.46 0.27 13.45
C LEU A 519 6.21 1.09 12.18
N ASP A 520 7.13 1.05 11.23
CA ASP A 520 7.02 1.81 10.00
C ASP A 520 5.84 1.31 9.15
N ASP A 521 4.96 2.23 8.75
CA ASP A 521 3.83 1.93 7.88
C ASP A 521 4.24 1.31 6.53
N ARG A 522 5.49 1.51 6.12
CA ARG A 522 6.08 0.95 4.89
C ARG A 522 6.50 -0.51 5.03
N ASP A 523 6.51 -1.07 6.25
CA ASP A 523 6.76 -2.48 6.49
C ASP A 523 5.46 -3.31 6.56
N LEU A 524 4.30 -2.64 6.60
CA LEU A 524 2.97 -3.27 6.66
C LEU A 524 2.47 -3.79 5.31
N THR A 525 3.31 -4.61 4.65
CA THR A 525 3.07 -5.17 3.31
C THR A 525 1.72 -5.88 3.13
N PRO A 526 1.15 -6.60 4.14
CA PRO A 526 -0.24 -7.05 4.12
C PRO A 526 -1.27 -6.00 3.71
N ILE A 527 -1.18 -4.82 4.31
CA ILE A 527 -2.16 -3.74 4.12
C ILE A 527 -1.97 -3.12 2.74
N HIS A 528 -0.72 -2.97 2.28
CA HIS A 528 -0.44 -2.49 0.93
C HIS A 528 -1.06 -3.39 -0.13
N ALA A 529 -0.91 -4.71 0.02
CA ALA A 529 -1.50 -5.68 -0.90
C ALA A 529 -3.03 -5.59 -0.94
N GLN A 530 -3.67 -5.40 0.21
CA GLN A 530 -5.12 -5.19 0.30
C GLN A 530 -5.56 -3.91 -0.42
N PHE A 531 -4.85 -2.80 -0.21
CA PHE A 531 -5.11 -1.55 -0.92
C PHE A 531 -4.93 -1.66 -2.42
N PHE A 532 -3.87 -2.33 -2.87
CA PHE A 532 -3.65 -2.58 -4.31
C PHE A 532 -4.68 -3.54 -4.91
N ALA A 533 -5.26 -4.44 -4.09
CA ALA A 533 -6.39 -5.28 -4.48
C ALA A 533 -7.75 -4.55 -4.44
N GLY A 534 -7.81 -3.30 -3.98
CA GLY A 534 -9.01 -2.46 -3.99
C GLY A 534 -9.74 -2.32 -2.66
N ALA A 535 -9.10 -2.65 -1.53
CA ALA A 535 -9.65 -2.31 -0.21
C ALA A 535 -9.89 -0.80 -0.09
N ALA A 536 -10.98 -0.42 0.59
CA ALA A 536 -11.34 0.97 0.79
C ALA A 536 -10.36 1.65 1.74
N ALA A 537 -9.87 2.82 1.37
CA ALA A 537 -8.98 3.63 2.18
C ALA A 537 -9.75 4.70 2.98
N SER A 538 -9.25 5.10 4.14
CA SER A 538 -9.88 6.11 4.99
C SER A 538 -10.01 7.48 4.32
N SER A 539 -9.06 7.82 3.43
CA SER A 539 -9.07 9.02 2.60
C SER A 539 -10.06 8.97 1.43
N GLY A 540 -10.65 7.80 1.14
CA GLY A 540 -11.41 7.54 -0.08
C GLY A 540 -10.55 7.32 -1.33
N THR A 541 -9.21 7.33 -1.20
CA THR A 541 -8.29 7.10 -2.31
C THR A 541 -8.38 5.66 -2.82
N ALA A 542 -8.60 5.49 -4.12
CA ALA A 542 -8.60 4.18 -4.76
C ALA A 542 -7.16 3.74 -5.09
N TRP A 543 -6.50 3.07 -4.14
CA TRP A 543 -5.11 2.60 -4.27
C TRP A 543 -4.89 1.51 -5.32
N SER A 544 -5.96 0.89 -5.83
CA SER A 544 -5.91 -0.05 -6.96
C SER A 544 -5.81 0.63 -8.33
N THR A 545 -5.94 1.96 -8.39
CA THR A 545 -5.76 2.71 -9.65
C THR A 545 -4.28 2.93 -9.94
N TYR A 546 -3.90 2.85 -11.21
CA TYR A 546 -2.49 2.85 -11.63
C TYR A 546 -1.67 4.01 -11.06
N GLY A 547 -2.15 5.25 -11.12
CA GLY A 547 -1.40 6.42 -10.64
C GLY A 547 -1.14 6.39 -9.13
N ASN A 548 -2.16 5.99 -8.36
CA ASN A 548 -2.06 5.87 -6.90
C ASN A 548 -1.18 4.70 -6.50
N GLN A 549 -1.36 3.55 -7.15
CA GLN A 549 -0.55 2.36 -6.93
C GLN A 549 0.94 2.62 -7.23
N TRP A 550 1.23 3.28 -8.35
CA TRP A 550 2.60 3.61 -8.74
C TRP A 550 3.27 4.52 -7.70
N ALA A 551 2.58 5.57 -7.23
CA ALA A 551 3.12 6.47 -6.21
C ALA A 551 3.44 5.73 -4.91
N ALA A 552 2.51 4.88 -4.45
CA ALA A 552 2.73 4.04 -3.29
C ALA A 552 3.90 3.05 -3.49
N GLN A 553 4.00 2.40 -4.65
CA GLN A 553 5.07 1.45 -4.97
C GLN A 553 6.45 2.13 -5.01
N VAL A 554 6.57 3.30 -5.62
CA VAL A 554 7.84 4.06 -5.64
C VAL A 554 8.27 4.45 -4.23
N MET A 555 7.34 4.87 -3.38
CA MET A 555 7.62 5.15 -1.97
C MET A 555 8.14 3.90 -1.25
N LEU A 556 7.53 2.73 -1.49
CA LEU A 556 7.94 1.45 -0.91
C LEU A 556 9.30 0.99 -1.43
N GLU A 557 9.56 1.09 -2.74
CA GLU A 557 10.86 0.76 -3.35
C GLU A 557 11.99 1.66 -2.80
N ASN A 558 11.70 2.95 -2.60
CA ASN A 558 12.63 3.89 -2.00
C ASN A 558 12.93 3.55 -0.53
N HIS A 559 11.94 3.06 0.23
CA HIS A 559 12.13 2.58 1.60
C HIS A 559 12.97 1.31 1.65
N GLU A 560 12.61 0.29 0.86
CA GLU A 560 13.37 -0.95 0.77
C GLU A 560 14.83 -0.69 0.36
N SER A 561 15.04 0.24 -0.57
CA SER A 561 16.39 0.66 -0.97
C SER A 561 17.14 1.36 0.18
N GLN A 562 16.47 2.25 0.93
CA GLN A 562 17.08 2.93 2.07
C GLN A 562 17.42 1.97 3.21
N GLU A 563 16.51 1.06 3.56
CA GLU A 563 16.76 -0.01 4.54
C GLU A 563 17.85 -0.96 4.08
N PHE A 564 17.90 -1.28 2.78
CA PHE A 564 19.00 -2.03 2.19
C PHE A 564 20.34 -1.28 2.32
N TRP A 565 20.37 0.04 2.11
CA TRP A 565 21.59 0.85 2.26
C TRP A 565 21.97 1.15 3.71
N LEU A 566 21.01 1.31 4.61
CA LEU A 566 21.23 1.47 6.05
C LEU A 566 21.71 0.15 6.65
N SER A 567 21.08 -0.97 6.25
CA SER A 567 21.57 -2.29 6.60
C SER A 567 22.97 -2.51 6.04
N LEU A 568 23.29 -2.20 4.77
CA LEU A 568 24.65 -2.27 4.20
C LEU A 568 25.68 -1.32 4.86
N GLY A 569 25.25 -0.11 5.23
CA GLY A 569 26.08 0.89 5.92
C GLY A 569 26.44 0.49 7.35
N LEU A 570 25.56 -0.28 8.01
CA LEU A 570 25.84 -0.96 9.28
C LEU A 570 26.44 -2.37 9.10
N SER A 571 26.35 -2.99 7.91
CA SER A 571 26.73 -4.39 7.62
C SER A 571 27.83 -4.55 6.56
N SER A 572 28.93 -3.80 6.70
CA SER A 572 30.25 -4.26 6.18
C SER A 572 30.76 -5.56 6.87
N LEU A 573 29.88 -6.20 7.66
CA LEU A 573 29.78 -7.63 7.94
C LEU A 573 28.39 -8.13 7.50
N ALA A 574 28.37 -8.93 6.42
CA ALA A 574 27.30 -9.79 5.91
C ALA A 574 26.12 -9.12 5.17
N ALA A 575 26.10 -9.33 3.85
CA ALA A 575 25.13 -8.81 2.90
C ALA A 575 23.89 -9.73 2.69
N ALA A 576 22.78 -9.03 2.49
CA ALA A 576 21.35 -9.35 2.38
C ALA A 576 20.84 -10.30 1.27
N GLY A 577 19.57 -10.74 1.45
CA GLY A 577 18.59 -11.00 0.38
C GLY A 577 17.23 -11.59 0.87
N PHE A 578 16.12 -10.84 0.75
CA PHE A 578 14.72 -11.24 1.03
C PHE A 578 13.75 -10.65 0.00
N VAL A 579 12.71 -11.40 -0.44
CA VAL A 579 11.30 -10.98 -0.75
C VAL A 579 10.36 -12.24 -0.75
N VAL A 580 9.12 -12.07 -0.24
CA VAL A 580 7.90 -12.94 -0.25
C VAL A 580 7.75 -13.99 0.86
N SER A 581 7.03 -13.70 1.97
CA SER A 581 6.34 -14.76 2.75
C SER A 581 5.21 -14.41 3.77
N ALA A 582 4.78 -13.15 3.98
CA ALA A 582 3.90 -12.84 5.13
C ALA A 582 2.42 -13.34 5.09
N PHE A 583 1.96 -14.04 4.05
CA PHE A 583 0.70 -14.84 4.12
C PHE A 583 0.82 -16.26 3.57
N ALA A 584 2.03 -16.84 3.64
CA ALA A 584 2.19 -18.27 3.42
C ALA A 584 3.23 -18.93 4.33
N THR A 585 3.72 -18.26 5.39
CA THR A 585 4.57 -18.92 6.40
C THR A 585 4.27 -18.35 7.79
N GLY A 586 3.36 -19.00 8.53
CA GLY A 586 3.18 -18.77 9.94
C GLY A 586 4.32 -19.42 10.74
N GLY A 587 5.37 -18.65 11.01
CA GLY A 587 6.34 -18.94 12.09
C GLY A 587 7.63 -19.66 11.69
N MET A 588 8.74 -18.91 11.75
CA MET A 588 10.16 -19.30 11.76
C MET A 588 10.75 -19.96 10.49
N SER A 589 11.39 -19.15 9.64
CA SER A 589 12.63 -19.57 8.98
C SER A 589 13.45 -18.40 8.42
N VAL A 590 14.52 -18.03 9.15
CA VAL A 590 15.74 -17.48 8.55
C VAL A 590 16.91 -18.13 9.28
N LEU A 591 17.88 -18.64 8.51
CA LEU A 591 19.32 -18.86 8.80
C LEU A 591 19.81 -20.31 8.63
N ALA A 592 20.46 -20.58 7.48
CA ALA A 592 21.80 -21.19 7.44
C ALA A 592 22.39 -21.10 6.02
N PHE A 593 23.39 -20.24 5.80
CA PHE A 593 24.71 -20.59 5.21
C PHE A 593 25.55 -19.33 4.95
N ALA A 594 26.59 -19.12 5.78
CA ALA A 594 27.86 -18.53 5.35
C ALA A 594 28.98 -19.14 6.21
N ALA A 595 29.94 -19.78 5.55
CA ALA A 595 31.02 -20.54 6.17
C ALA A 595 31.95 -19.68 7.04
N GLY A 596 32.46 -20.29 8.11
CA GLY A 596 33.09 -19.59 9.23
C GLY A 596 34.42 -18.90 8.96
N MET A 597 34.64 -17.83 9.72
CA MET A 597 35.89 -17.54 10.42
C MET A 597 35.56 -16.83 11.73
N ALA A 598 36.27 -17.23 12.80
CA ALA A 598 36.19 -16.62 14.12
C ALA A 598 36.69 -15.17 14.12
N ILE A 599 36.08 -14.31 14.94
CA ILE A 599 36.72 -13.40 15.91
C ILE A 599 35.62 -12.76 16.79
N GLU A 600 35.97 -12.59 18.07
CA GLU A 600 35.16 -12.19 19.22
C GLU A 600 34.64 -10.73 19.17
N GLY A 601 33.42 -10.53 19.67
CA GLY A 601 33.02 -9.39 20.51
C GLY A 601 32.57 -8.06 19.86
N GLY A 602 31.28 -7.71 20.04
CA GLY A 602 30.85 -6.30 20.17
C GLY A 602 29.68 -5.83 19.28
N MET A 603 28.49 -5.79 19.88
CA MET A 603 27.30 -4.94 19.63
C MET A 603 26.58 -4.98 18.25
N VAL A 604 25.37 -5.56 18.27
CA VAL A 604 24.28 -5.36 17.29
C VAL A 604 23.03 -5.03 18.12
N LEU A 605 22.47 -3.83 17.99
CA LEU A 605 21.26 -3.43 18.74
C LEU A 605 20.10 -2.95 17.85
N ALA A 606 20.33 -2.40 16.65
CA ALA A 606 19.25 -1.79 15.86
C ALA A 606 18.39 -2.77 15.02
N SER A 607 18.93 -3.92 14.55
CA SER A 607 18.16 -4.87 13.72
C SER A 607 17.23 -5.79 14.52
N TRP A 608 17.42 -5.86 15.83
CA TRP A 608 16.59 -6.67 16.72
C TRP A 608 15.30 -5.95 17.09
N GLU A 609 15.34 -4.63 17.27
CA GLU A 609 14.16 -3.81 17.57
C GLU A 609 13.11 -3.94 16.44
N ASN A 610 13.49 -3.75 15.17
CA ASN A 610 12.56 -3.92 14.05
C ASN A 610 12.01 -5.37 13.93
N THR A 611 12.86 -6.39 14.16
CA THR A 611 12.40 -7.79 14.13
C THR A 611 11.43 -8.08 15.27
N GLU A 612 11.68 -7.55 16.46
CA GLU A 612 10.83 -7.67 17.63
C GLU A 612 9.50 -6.93 17.42
N ASP A 613 9.51 -5.77 16.78
CA ASP A 613 8.32 -4.98 16.45
C ASP A 613 7.43 -5.68 15.42
N LEU A 614 8.02 -6.23 14.36
CA LEU A 614 7.30 -7.03 13.36
C LEU A 614 6.75 -8.34 13.94
N LEU A 615 7.48 -9.00 14.84
CA LEU A 615 6.98 -10.17 15.55
C LEU A 615 5.84 -9.81 16.51
N THR A 616 5.96 -8.69 17.24
CA THR A 616 4.87 -8.18 18.11
C THR A 616 3.61 -7.92 17.28
N ALA A 617 3.76 -7.26 16.12
CA ALA A 617 2.66 -6.96 15.21
C ALA A 617 2.02 -8.22 14.60
N ALA A 618 2.83 -9.21 14.21
CA ALA A 618 2.33 -10.50 13.73
C ALA A 618 1.49 -11.22 14.81
N HIS A 619 1.90 -11.16 16.08
CA HIS A 619 1.14 -11.73 17.19
C HIS A 619 -0.10 -10.93 17.61
N ALA A 620 -0.32 -9.75 17.03
CA ALA A 620 -1.52 -8.94 17.22
C ALA A 620 -2.64 -9.28 16.22
N ASP A 621 -2.45 -10.28 15.34
CA ASP A 621 -3.49 -10.75 14.44
C ASP A 621 -4.48 -11.71 15.15
N ALA A 622 -5.77 -11.42 15.04
CA ALA A 622 -6.87 -12.21 15.59
C ALA A 622 -7.76 -12.82 14.49
N GLY A 623 -7.38 -12.67 13.22
CA GLY A 623 -8.08 -13.28 12.09
C GLY A 623 -9.29 -12.51 11.56
N GLN A 624 -9.85 -11.54 12.30
CA GLN A 624 -10.87 -10.62 11.80
C GLN A 624 -10.22 -9.52 10.93
N GLY A 625 -10.04 -9.87 9.66
CA GLY A 625 -9.25 -9.15 8.67
C GLY A 625 -8.69 -10.07 7.58
N SER A 626 -8.80 -11.38 7.77
CA SER A 626 -8.53 -12.41 6.77
C SER A 626 -9.62 -12.46 5.69
N LEU A 627 -9.20 -12.34 4.43
CA LEU A 627 -10.02 -12.42 3.22
C LEU A 627 -10.55 -13.85 3.00
N VAL A 628 -11.88 -14.01 2.91
CA VAL A 628 -12.70 -15.15 2.39
C VAL A 628 -13.37 -16.11 3.42
N SER A 629 -14.66 -16.42 3.23
CA SER A 629 -15.35 -17.66 3.68
C SER A 629 -16.18 -18.31 2.56
N ASP A 630 -16.28 -19.65 2.53
CA ASP A 630 -17.53 -20.35 2.91
C ASP A 630 -17.26 -21.74 3.55
N GLU A 631 -17.95 -22.11 4.64
CA GLU A 631 -17.53 -23.14 5.63
C GLU A 631 -17.61 -24.62 5.22
N GLN A 632 -18.55 -25.06 4.39
CA GLN A 632 -18.71 -26.51 4.11
C GLN A 632 -17.71 -27.06 3.10
N ALA A 633 -17.13 -26.21 2.26
CA ALA A 633 -16.05 -26.59 1.35
C ALA A 633 -14.70 -26.76 2.08
N LYS A 634 -14.54 -26.16 3.28
CA LYS A 634 -13.27 -26.08 4.00
C LYS A 634 -12.88 -27.41 4.65
N ALA A 635 -13.83 -28.13 5.26
CA ALA A 635 -13.55 -29.43 5.90
C ALA A 635 -13.08 -30.48 4.88
N ALA A 636 -13.72 -30.53 3.71
CA ALA A 636 -13.32 -31.42 2.62
C ALA A 636 -11.95 -31.05 2.03
N LEU A 637 -11.64 -29.75 1.91
CA LEU A 637 -10.35 -29.26 1.42
C LEU A 637 -9.20 -29.57 2.40
N ILE A 638 -9.41 -29.37 3.70
CA ILE A 638 -8.44 -29.69 4.76
C ILE A 638 -8.16 -31.19 4.75
N GLN A 639 -9.20 -32.02 4.75
CA GLN A 639 -9.05 -33.47 4.73
C GLN A 639 -8.36 -33.96 3.44
N SER A 640 -8.70 -33.38 2.30
CA SER A 640 -8.05 -33.69 1.01
C SER A 640 -6.56 -33.31 0.99
N SER A 641 -6.19 -32.18 1.60
CA SER A 641 -4.79 -31.75 1.73
C SER A 641 -3.98 -32.70 2.61
N ILE A 642 -4.56 -33.12 3.75
CA ILE A 642 -3.99 -34.13 4.64
C ILE A 642 -3.82 -35.47 3.90
N ASP A 643 -4.86 -35.96 3.24
CA ASP A 643 -4.85 -37.26 2.56
C ASP A 643 -3.87 -37.27 1.37
N THR A 644 -3.78 -36.17 0.63
CA THR A 644 -2.84 -36.03 -0.50
C THR A 644 -1.39 -36.01 0.01
N ALA A 645 -1.10 -35.25 1.07
CA ALA A 645 0.24 -35.20 1.65
C ALA A 645 0.64 -36.53 2.30
N LEU A 646 -0.29 -37.23 2.95
CA LEU A 646 -0.06 -38.57 3.51
C LEU A 646 0.17 -39.63 2.43
N LEU A 647 -0.57 -39.57 1.32
CA LEU A 647 -0.34 -40.42 0.16
C LEU A 647 1.04 -40.14 -0.44
N PHE A 648 1.45 -38.87 -0.47
CA PHE A 648 2.74 -38.43 -0.98
C PHE A 648 3.93 -38.94 -0.13
N ILE A 649 3.77 -39.02 1.19
CA ILE A 649 4.76 -39.59 2.13
C ILE A 649 4.90 -41.13 2.00
N GLY A 650 3.93 -41.81 1.38
CA GLY A 650 3.76 -43.25 1.54
C GLY A 650 4.08 -44.17 0.36
N THR A 651 5.13 -45.00 0.52
CA THR A 651 5.01 -46.45 0.30
C THR A 651 5.28 -47.30 1.57
N ALA A 652 4.21 -47.93 2.05
CA ALA A 652 4.11 -49.27 2.66
C ALA A 652 4.44 -49.63 4.13
N SER A 653 5.00 -48.80 5.02
CA SER A 653 5.10 -49.21 6.46
C SER A 653 4.62 -48.21 7.51
N GLU A 654 4.84 -46.91 7.32
CA GLU A 654 4.44 -45.87 8.27
C GLU A 654 2.95 -45.48 8.18
N LEU A 655 2.33 -45.72 7.02
CA LEU A 655 0.90 -45.48 6.77
C LEU A 655 -0.05 -46.18 7.74
N ARG A 656 0.35 -47.31 8.33
CA ARG A 656 -0.51 -48.08 9.26
C ARG A 656 -0.60 -47.46 10.66
N ALA A 657 0.35 -46.62 11.06
CA ALA A 657 0.25 -45.85 12.30
C ALA A 657 -0.67 -44.64 12.11
N LEU A 658 -0.62 -44.01 10.93
CA LEU A 658 -1.37 -42.79 10.57
C LEU A 658 -2.82 -43.05 10.11
N SER A 659 -3.13 -44.25 9.60
CA SER A 659 -4.52 -44.60 9.22
C SER A 659 -5.49 -44.61 10.41
N LYS A 660 -4.98 -44.71 11.64
CA LYS A 660 -5.79 -44.55 12.87
C LYS A 660 -6.17 -43.10 13.13
N THR A 661 -5.30 -42.16 12.76
CA THR A 661 -5.52 -40.71 12.85
C THR A 661 -6.54 -40.23 11.82
N SER A 662 -6.49 -40.76 10.59
CA SER A 662 -7.52 -40.52 9.55
C SER A 662 -8.93 -40.99 9.97
N GLN A 663 -9.03 -42.05 10.78
CA GLN A 663 -10.33 -42.48 11.34
C GLN A 663 -10.85 -41.56 12.45
N ALA A 664 -9.98 -40.90 13.22
CA ALA A 664 -10.37 -39.89 14.21
C ALA A 664 -10.87 -38.60 13.52
N LEU A 665 -10.23 -38.20 12.41
CA LEU A 665 -10.66 -37.05 11.61
C LEU A 665 -12.04 -37.23 10.95
N LYS A 666 -12.40 -38.46 10.55
CA LYS A 666 -13.77 -38.76 10.08
C LYS A 666 -14.84 -38.63 11.17
N GLN A 667 -14.48 -38.70 12.45
CA GLN A 667 -15.40 -38.47 13.56
C GLN A 667 -15.52 -36.98 13.91
N ALA A 668 -14.50 -36.17 13.60
CA ALA A 668 -14.50 -34.72 13.75
C ALA A 668 -15.46 -34.00 12.79
N ASP A 669 -15.75 -34.59 11.62
CA ASP A 669 -16.68 -34.05 10.62
C ASP A 669 -18.11 -33.90 11.19
N GLU A 670 -18.53 -34.83 12.07
CA GLU A 670 -19.81 -34.78 12.77
C GLU A 670 -19.88 -33.67 13.84
N VAL A 671 -18.72 -33.24 14.38
CA VAL A 671 -18.58 -32.16 15.37
C VAL A 671 -18.56 -30.78 14.69
N GLY A 672 -17.95 -30.67 13.50
CA GLY A 672 -17.98 -29.46 12.68
C GLY A 672 -19.40 -29.02 12.31
N GLU A 673 -20.28 -29.97 11.96
CA GLU A 673 -21.70 -29.71 11.73
C GLU A 673 -22.47 -29.25 12.99
N ALA A 674 -21.95 -29.51 14.19
CA ALA A 674 -22.51 -29.04 15.45
C ALA A 674 -22.07 -27.61 15.77
N LEU A 675 -20.81 -27.25 15.48
CA LEU A 675 -20.28 -25.88 15.63
C LEU A 675 -20.97 -24.86 14.72
N VAL A 676 -21.24 -25.23 13.47
CA VAL A 676 -21.96 -24.34 12.53
C VAL A 676 -23.36 -24.00 13.06
N ARG A 677 -24.08 -25.00 13.58
CA ARG A 677 -25.39 -24.78 14.22
C ARG A 677 -25.31 -23.87 15.45
N HIS A 678 -24.23 -23.97 16.22
CA HIS A 678 -24.06 -23.17 17.44
C HIS A 678 -23.57 -21.74 17.15
N SER A 679 -22.77 -21.55 16.10
CA SER A 679 -22.37 -20.22 15.61
C SER A 679 -23.57 -19.42 15.11
N ASP A 680 -24.47 -20.07 14.36
CA ASP A 680 -25.74 -19.47 13.93
C ASP A 680 -26.63 -19.07 15.13
N GLU A 681 -26.62 -19.88 16.20
CA GLU A 681 -27.33 -19.59 17.45
C GLU A 681 -26.69 -18.44 18.25
N LEU A 682 -25.35 -18.33 18.27
CA LEU A 682 -24.62 -17.23 18.92
C LEU A 682 -24.79 -15.91 18.17
N GLY A 683 -24.78 -15.92 16.83
CA GLY A 683 -25.09 -14.75 16.00
C GLY A 683 -26.50 -14.24 16.25
N ALA A 684 -27.49 -15.15 16.32
CA ALA A 684 -28.86 -14.81 16.68
C ALA A 684 -28.99 -14.25 18.12
N LEU A 685 -28.15 -14.70 19.06
CA LEU A 685 -28.11 -14.17 20.43
C LEU A 685 -27.50 -12.76 20.50
N GLY A 686 -26.45 -12.51 19.71
CA GLY A 686 -25.84 -11.18 19.58
C GLY A 686 -26.83 -10.16 19.01
N ASP A 687 -27.56 -10.53 17.97
CA ASP A 687 -28.63 -9.70 17.38
C ASP A 687 -29.76 -9.43 18.39
N ASP A 688 -30.11 -10.40 19.25
CA ASP A 688 -31.16 -10.21 20.26
C ASP A 688 -30.71 -9.33 21.43
N VAL A 689 -29.43 -9.37 21.81
CA VAL A 689 -28.84 -8.48 22.82
C VAL A 689 -28.73 -7.04 22.31
N VAL A 690 -28.33 -6.83 21.06
CA VAL A 690 -28.32 -5.50 20.40
C VAL A 690 -29.75 -4.94 20.31
N ARG A 691 -30.73 -5.79 19.97
CA ARG A 691 -32.15 -5.42 19.89
C ARG A 691 -32.75 -5.03 21.26
N HIS A 692 -32.33 -5.65 22.36
CA HIS A 692 -32.78 -5.28 23.71
C HIS A 692 -32.02 -4.08 24.30
N ALA A 693 -30.81 -3.77 23.81
CA ALA A 693 -30.08 -2.56 24.19
C ALA A 693 -30.72 -1.28 23.62
N ASP A 694 -31.30 -1.35 22.41
CA ASP A 694 -32.06 -0.24 21.80
C ASP A 694 -33.39 0.06 22.52
N GLU A 695 -34.01 -0.93 23.17
CA GLU A 695 -35.27 -0.74 23.92
C GLU A 695 -35.08 -0.08 25.30
N PHE A 696 -33.84 0.17 25.74
CA PHE A 696 -33.53 0.77 27.06
C PHE A 696 -32.97 2.20 27.02
N SER A 697 -32.97 2.87 25.87
CA SER A 697 -32.60 4.29 25.74
C SER A 697 -33.78 5.23 26.01
N VAL A 698 -33.88 5.70 27.26
CA VAL A 698 -34.38 7.00 27.74
C VAL A 698 -35.42 7.72 26.85
N GLU A 699 -36.71 7.43 27.05
CA GLU A 699 -37.79 8.28 26.48
C GLU A 699 -38.95 8.59 27.45
N ASP A 700 -38.75 8.47 28.77
CA ASP A 700 -39.86 8.61 29.75
C ASP A 700 -39.68 9.68 30.85
N ALA A 701 -38.78 10.66 30.67
CA ALA A 701 -38.53 11.70 31.68
C ALA A 701 -38.73 13.17 31.23
N ALA A 702 -39.04 13.47 29.96
CA ALA A 702 -38.91 14.85 29.45
C ALA A 702 -40.17 15.52 28.86
N THR A 703 -41.40 15.04 29.12
CA THR A 703 -42.60 15.69 28.53
C THR A 703 -43.80 15.80 29.48
N ARG A 704 -43.60 16.46 30.62
CA ARG A 704 -44.70 17.06 31.42
C ARG A 704 -44.30 18.41 32.01
N GLN A 705 -44.21 19.45 31.17
CA GLN A 705 -44.66 20.82 31.49
C GLN A 705 -44.35 21.77 30.32
N LEU A 706 -45.36 22.58 29.95
CA LEU A 706 -45.31 23.76 29.06
C LEU A 706 -45.13 23.42 27.57
N GLY A 707 -45.97 23.86 26.62
CA GLY A 707 -47.13 24.73 26.63
C GLY A 707 -47.56 24.93 25.17
N ASP A 708 -48.87 24.99 24.94
CA ASP A 708 -49.49 25.40 23.68
C ASP A 708 -48.88 26.71 23.14
N VAL A 709 -48.61 26.80 21.83
CA VAL A 709 -49.23 27.75 20.87
C VAL A 709 -48.73 27.43 19.45
N ALA A 710 -49.66 26.88 18.67
CA ALA A 710 -50.01 27.13 17.28
C ALA A 710 -49.07 27.86 16.27
N GLU A 711 -49.19 27.36 15.03
CA GLU A 711 -49.15 28.03 13.72
C GLU A 711 -47.81 28.18 12.98
N GLY A 712 -47.68 27.46 11.86
CA GLY A 712 -46.99 28.00 10.68
C GLY A 712 -46.33 27.02 9.71
N ALA A 713 -47.10 26.56 8.72
CA ALA A 713 -46.67 26.32 7.34
C ALA A 713 -45.78 25.10 6.95
N VAL A 714 -46.47 24.02 6.54
CA VAL A 714 -46.44 23.40 5.19
C VAL A 714 -45.08 23.20 4.48
N THR A 715 -44.69 21.94 4.31
CA THR A 715 -44.32 21.36 2.98
C THR A 715 -44.58 19.83 2.96
N PRO A 716 -44.83 19.24 1.77
CA PRO A 716 -45.52 17.96 1.64
C PRO A 716 -44.60 16.73 1.51
N VAL A 717 -45.11 15.62 2.03
CA VAL A 717 -44.69 14.25 1.73
C VAL A 717 -44.97 13.93 0.26
N SER A 718 -43.96 13.44 -0.48
CA SER A 718 -44.16 12.59 -1.66
C SER A 718 -43.24 11.37 -1.61
N ARG A 719 -43.91 10.23 -1.59
CA ARG A 719 -43.48 8.85 -1.70
C ARG A 719 -42.95 8.52 -3.11
N ALA A 720 -42.18 7.43 -3.20
CA ALA A 720 -41.78 6.61 -4.37
C ALA A 720 -40.32 6.79 -4.84
N GLY A 721 -39.58 5.73 -5.14
CA GLY A 721 -39.98 4.35 -5.28
C GLY A 721 -38.81 3.38 -5.48
N ALA A 722 -39.13 2.11 -5.25
CA ALA A 722 -38.34 0.97 -5.65
C ALA A 722 -38.14 0.96 -7.18
N THR A 723 -36.89 0.82 -7.62
CA THR A 723 -36.55 0.22 -8.91
C THR A 723 -35.34 -0.67 -8.70
N GLY A 724 -35.54 -1.97 -8.92
CA GLY A 724 -34.45 -2.91 -9.04
C GLY A 724 -33.60 -2.63 -10.28
N PHE A 725 -32.35 -3.07 -10.21
CA PHE A 725 -31.53 -3.38 -11.36
C PHE A 725 -30.98 -4.79 -11.21
N ASP A 726 -31.38 -5.61 -12.17
CA ASP A 726 -30.85 -6.91 -12.51
C ASP A 726 -29.35 -6.82 -12.92
N THR A 727 -28.64 -7.88 -12.54
CA THR A 727 -27.45 -8.46 -13.19
C THR A 727 -26.16 -7.64 -13.27
N VAL A 728 -25.19 -8.03 -12.42
CA VAL A 728 -23.75 -7.97 -12.72
C VAL A 728 -23.29 -9.42 -12.99
N PRO A 729 -22.51 -9.71 -14.04
CA PRO A 729 -22.11 -11.07 -14.37
C PRO A 729 -21.08 -11.56 -13.35
N VAL A 730 -21.46 -12.59 -12.59
CA VAL A 730 -20.53 -13.41 -11.82
C VAL A 730 -19.50 -13.99 -12.79
N ILE A 731 -18.23 -13.64 -12.58
CA ILE A 731 -17.09 -14.34 -13.18
C ILE A 731 -17.15 -15.77 -12.67
N LYS A 732 -17.51 -16.66 -13.58
CA LYS A 732 -17.52 -18.10 -13.41
C LYS A 732 -16.08 -18.63 -13.54
N GLU A 733 -15.77 -19.64 -12.73
CA GLU A 733 -14.73 -20.70 -12.92
C GLU A 733 -13.53 -20.70 -11.95
N VAL A 734 -13.64 -21.52 -10.90
CA VAL A 734 -12.98 -22.84 -10.86
C VAL A 734 -14.08 -23.87 -10.61
N VAL A 735 -14.56 -24.53 -11.67
CA VAL A 735 -15.45 -25.69 -11.54
C VAL A 735 -14.55 -26.93 -11.51
N GLU A 736 -14.69 -27.75 -10.47
CA GLU A 736 -14.02 -29.04 -10.34
C GLU A 736 -14.31 -29.93 -11.55
N ALA A 737 -13.28 -30.57 -12.11
CA ALA A 737 -13.44 -31.47 -13.24
C ALA A 737 -14.14 -32.76 -12.79
N ASN A 738 -15.31 -33.07 -13.37
CA ASN A 738 -16.15 -34.21 -13.02
C ASN A 738 -15.46 -35.59 -13.12
N ASN A 739 -14.29 -35.69 -13.74
CA ASN A 739 -13.54 -36.93 -13.89
C ASN A 739 -12.27 -37.02 -13.03
N LEU A 740 -12.02 -36.05 -12.14
CA LEU A 740 -10.75 -35.95 -11.41
C LEU A 740 -10.44 -37.23 -10.60
N ASP A 741 -11.42 -37.77 -9.89
CA ASP A 741 -11.23 -38.98 -9.07
C ASP A 741 -10.85 -40.21 -9.91
N ASP A 742 -11.53 -40.43 -11.04
CA ASP A 742 -11.22 -41.54 -11.96
C ASP A 742 -9.82 -41.40 -12.57
N LEU A 743 -9.43 -40.16 -12.89
CA LEU A 743 -8.10 -39.85 -13.41
C LEU A 743 -6.99 -40.10 -12.39
N LEU A 744 -7.19 -39.66 -11.15
CA LEU A 744 -6.25 -39.86 -10.04
C LEU A 744 -6.05 -41.35 -9.76
N GLU A 745 -7.13 -42.12 -9.72
CA GLU A 745 -7.08 -43.55 -9.40
C GLU A 745 -6.42 -44.38 -10.53
N ARG A 746 -6.79 -44.11 -11.79
CA ARG A 746 -6.49 -45.02 -12.92
C ARG A 746 -5.33 -44.60 -13.79
N TYR A 747 -4.99 -43.31 -13.83
CA TYR A 747 -4.06 -42.78 -14.83
C TYR A 747 -2.88 -42.04 -14.22
N VAL A 748 -3.09 -41.14 -13.25
CA VAL A 748 -2.02 -40.33 -12.66
C VAL A 748 -1.00 -41.23 -11.93
N GLY A 749 0.29 -40.95 -12.13
CA GLY A 749 1.40 -41.74 -11.60
C GLY A 749 1.70 -43.02 -12.38
N ARG A 750 1.02 -43.28 -13.50
CA ARG A 750 1.21 -44.48 -14.33
C ARG A 750 1.74 -44.13 -15.72
N GLU A 751 2.53 -45.04 -16.29
CA GLU A 751 3.08 -44.89 -17.63
C GLU A 751 1.96 -44.94 -18.68
N LEU A 752 1.89 -43.92 -19.54
CA LEU A 752 0.86 -43.76 -20.57
C LEU A 752 0.76 -44.99 -21.49
N ASP A 753 1.87 -45.69 -21.69
CA ASP A 753 1.95 -46.89 -22.53
C ASP A 753 1.30 -48.12 -21.90
N ILE A 754 1.21 -48.12 -20.57
CA ILE A 754 0.64 -49.21 -19.78
C ILE A 754 -0.87 -48.98 -19.61
N VAL A 755 -1.27 -47.78 -19.22
CA VAL A 755 -2.68 -47.48 -18.90
C VAL A 755 -3.48 -46.97 -20.09
N GLY A 756 -2.79 -46.58 -21.17
CA GLY A 756 -3.42 -45.99 -22.33
C GLY A 756 -3.99 -44.60 -22.05
N ARG A 757 -4.75 -44.13 -23.02
CA ARG A 757 -5.33 -42.79 -23.06
C ARG A 757 -6.56 -42.69 -22.13
N PRO A 758 -6.65 -41.70 -21.24
CA PRO A 758 -7.88 -41.43 -20.51
C PRO A 758 -8.99 -40.93 -21.44
N ASP A 759 -10.24 -41.23 -21.09
CA ASP A 759 -11.41 -40.77 -21.85
C ASP A 759 -11.47 -39.23 -21.86
N GLY A 760 -11.76 -38.65 -23.04
CA GLY A 760 -11.72 -37.21 -23.27
C GLY A 760 -10.33 -36.62 -23.55
N TYR A 761 -9.29 -37.45 -23.68
CA TYR A 761 -7.94 -37.04 -24.06
C TYR A 761 -7.49 -37.71 -25.36
N ARG A 762 -6.57 -37.09 -26.10
CA ARG A 762 -5.85 -37.62 -27.26
C ARG A 762 -4.36 -37.69 -26.99
N ILE A 763 -3.72 -38.76 -27.47
CA ILE A 763 -2.26 -38.89 -27.46
C ILE A 763 -1.72 -38.28 -28.75
N VAL A 764 -0.68 -37.46 -28.65
CA VAL A 764 0.01 -36.88 -29.81
C VAL A 764 1.50 -37.12 -29.66
N ASP A 765 2.10 -37.79 -30.65
CA ASP A 765 3.54 -37.98 -30.70
C ASP A 765 4.22 -36.77 -31.36
N ARG A 766 5.14 -36.14 -30.65
CA ARG A 766 5.98 -35.05 -31.18
C ARG A 766 7.43 -35.31 -30.80
N ASN A 767 8.29 -35.42 -31.81
CA ASN A 767 9.74 -35.63 -31.65
C ASN A 767 10.11 -36.86 -30.80
N GLY A 768 9.38 -37.96 -30.97
CA GLY A 768 9.63 -39.20 -30.23
C GLY A 768 9.11 -39.22 -28.78
N ARG A 769 8.43 -38.16 -28.33
CA ARG A 769 7.76 -38.09 -27.03
C ARG A 769 6.25 -38.04 -27.19
N ARG A 770 5.53 -38.81 -26.36
CA ARG A 770 4.06 -38.83 -26.34
C ARG A 770 3.53 -37.76 -25.42
N TRP A 771 2.52 -37.03 -25.90
CA TRP A 771 1.86 -35.98 -25.14
C TRP A 771 0.39 -36.29 -24.99
N LEU A 772 -0.17 -36.02 -23.82
CA LEU A 772 -1.60 -36.11 -23.57
C LEU A 772 -2.25 -34.73 -23.73
N PHE A 773 -3.26 -34.62 -24.58
CA PHE A 773 -4.03 -33.38 -24.77
C PHE A 773 -5.51 -33.66 -24.56
N ARG A 774 -6.26 -32.74 -23.95
CA ARG A 774 -7.73 -32.83 -23.95
C ARG A 774 -8.26 -32.81 -25.38
N GLU A 775 -9.27 -33.63 -25.68
CA GLU A 775 -9.94 -33.62 -26.98
C GLU A 775 -10.67 -32.28 -27.23
N ARG A 776 -11.15 -31.66 -26.15
CA ARG A 776 -11.71 -30.29 -26.12
C ARG A 776 -10.91 -29.44 -25.15
N ALA A 777 -10.26 -28.38 -25.66
CA ALA A 777 -9.31 -27.59 -24.90
C ALA A 777 -9.98 -26.70 -23.82
N ASP A 778 -11.26 -26.38 -24.03
CA ASP A 778 -12.16 -25.54 -23.24
C ASP A 778 -13.10 -26.33 -22.32
N ASP A 779 -13.03 -27.66 -22.33
CA ASP A 779 -13.89 -28.49 -21.50
C ASP A 779 -13.36 -28.52 -20.06
N THR A 780 -13.95 -27.67 -19.21
CA THR A 780 -13.65 -27.58 -17.78
C THR A 780 -14.04 -28.84 -17.01
N LEU A 781 -14.78 -29.76 -17.62
CA LEU A 781 -15.14 -31.06 -17.04
C LEU A 781 -13.98 -32.06 -16.98
N PHE A 782 -12.84 -31.76 -17.62
CA PHE A 782 -11.68 -32.65 -17.69
C PHE A 782 -10.43 -32.02 -17.07
N ALA A 783 -9.80 -32.71 -16.10
CA ALA A 783 -8.61 -32.24 -15.41
C ALA A 783 -7.42 -31.99 -16.39
N ARG A 784 -6.47 -31.12 -16.05
CA ARG A 784 -5.26 -31.00 -16.87
C ARG A 784 -4.30 -32.12 -16.54
N LEU A 785 -3.89 -32.89 -17.54
CA LEU A 785 -2.91 -33.97 -17.42
C LEU A 785 -1.71 -33.67 -18.34
N THR A 786 -0.52 -34.05 -17.89
CA THR A 786 0.71 -34.01 -18.69
C THR A 786 1.42 -35.36 -18.66
N VAL A 787 2.46 -35.53 -19.47
CA VAL A 787 3.28 -36.74 -19.53
C VAL A 787 4.74 -36.32 -19.34
N ASP A 788 5.39 -36.83 -18.30
CA ASP A 788 6.79 -36.51 -17.99
C ASP A 788 7.78 -37.17 -18.98
N ALA A 789 9.08 -37.05 -18.70
CA ALA A 789 10.11 -37.55 -19.61
C ALA A 789 10.14 -39.08 -19.69
N ASP A 790 9.65 -39.76 -18.65
CA ASP A 790 9.59 -41.21 -18.52
C ASP A 790 8.28 -41.80 -19.03
N GLY A 791 7.38 -40.96 -19.58
CA GLY A 791 6.09 -41.40 -20.07
C GLY A 791 5.01 -41.51 -18.99
N ILE A 792 5.24 -41.03 -17.77
CA ILE A 792 4.30 -41.12 -16.66
C ILE A 792 3.30 -39.95 -16.72
N ILE A 793 2.01 -40.25 -16.56
CA ILE A 793 0.94 -39.25 -16.54
C ILE A 793 0.98 -38.50 -15.20
N ARG A 794 1.05 -37.16 -15.23
CA ARG A 794 1.03 -36.30 -14.04
C ARG A 794 -0.19 -35.38 -14.06
N LEU A 795 -0.75 -35.07 -12.89
CA LEU A 795 -1.79 -34.06 -12.73
C LEU A 795 -1.17 -32.67 -12.83
N GLY A 796 -1.85 -31.76 -13.53
CA GLY A 796 -1.39 -30.39 -13.75
C GLY A 796 -0.64 -30.19 -15.07
N SER A 797 -0.36 -28.93 -15.39
CA SER A 797 0.62 -28.60 -16.43
C SER A 797 2.01 -28.92 -15.92
N ALA A 798 2.84 -29.62 -16.72
CA ALA A 798 4.25 -29.80 -16.39
C ALA A 798 4.85 -28.46 -15.95
N GLN A 799 5.52 -28.41 -14.80
CA GLN A 799 6.28 -27.22 -14.43
C GLN A 799 7.24 -26.93 -15.58
N SER A 800 6.97 -25.81 -16.23
CA SER A 800 7.73 -25.38 -17.37
C SER A 800 9.14 -25.09 -16.87
N GLN A 801 10.13 -25.91 -17.25
CA GLN A 801 11.57 -25.61 -17.04
C GLN A 801 12.04 -24.33 -17.77
N ARG A 802 11.11 -23.54 -18.31
CA ARG A 802 11.39 -22.29 -19.00
C ARG A 802 11.60 -21.22 -17.94
N LEU A 803 12.75 -20.55 -18.00
CA LEU A 803 12.97 -19.31 -17.27
C LEU A 803 12.09 -18.17 -17.84
N SER A 804 11.69 -18.30 -19.10
CA SER A 804 10.83 -17.34 -19.80
C SER A 804 9.38 -17.43 -19.33
N ASN A 805 8.80 -16.29 -18.97
CA ASN A 805 7.39 -16.09 -18.70
C ASN A 805 6.66 -15.63 -19.98
N SER A 806 5.74 -16.46 -20.48
CA SER A 806 4.99 -16.16 -21.72
C SER A 806 4.19 -14.86 -21.67
N TYR A 807 3.73 -14.44 -20.49
CA TYR A 807 3.03 -13.17 -20.34
C TYR A 807 4.01 -12.00 -20.51
N GLN A 808 5.17 -12.05 -19.87
CA GLN A 808 6.20 -11.01 -20.02
C GLN A 808 6.71 -10.92 -21.47
N VAL A 809 6.90 -12.06 -22.15
CA VAL A 809 7.20 -12.08 -23.59
C VAL A 809 6.10 -11.37 -24.39
N ALA A 810 4.82 -11.65 -24.12
CA ALA A 810 3.72 -10.99 -24.80
C ALA A 810 3.71 -9.47 -24.57
N GLN A 811 4.02 -9.01 -23.35
CA GLN A 811 4.15 -7.59 -23.04
C GLN A 811 5.35 -6.95 -23.76
N SER A 812 6.50 -7.62 -23.82
CA SER A 812 7.67 -7.14 -24.56
C SER A 812 7.43 -7.09 -26.06
N VAL A 813 6.77 -8.09 -26.63
CA VAL A 813 6.30 -8.08 -28.02
C VAL A 813 5.35 -6.91 -28.27
N LYS A 814 4.42 -6.65 -27.35
CA LYS A 814 3.52 -5.49 -27.41
C LYS A 814 4.26 -4.16 -27.41
N ARG A 815 5.27 -4.03 -26.56
CA ARG A 815 6.16 -2.85 -26.54
C ARG A 815 6.93 -2.71 -27.85
N LEU A 816 7.46 -3.79 -28.42
CA LEU A 816 8.21 -3.77 -29.69
C LEU A 816 7.37 -3.23 -30.86
N TYR A 817 6.21 -3.81 -31.12
CA TYR A 817 5.41 -3.35 -32.26
C TYR A 817 4.81 -1.95 -32.02
N LYS A 818 4.55 -1.57 -30.76
CA LYS A 818 4.12 -0.20 -30.41
C LYS A 818 5.22 0.83 -30.68
N ARG A 819 6.49 0.53 -30.34
CA ARG A 819 7.66 1.37 -30.66
C ARG A 819 7.82 1.61 -32.16
N LEU A 820 7.40 0.66 -32.99
CA LEU A 820 7.45 0.74 -34.45
C LEU A 820 6.18 1.35 -35.08
N GLY A 821 5.26 1.89 -34.28
CA GLY A 821 4.02 2.49 -34.78
C GLY A 821 3.05 1.48 -35.39
N LEU A 822 3.20 0.18 -35.10
CA LEU A 822 2.28 -0.85 -35.58
C LEU A 822 1.09 -0.98 -34.62
N PRO A 823 -0.13 -1.12 -35.14
CA PRO A 823 -1.34 -1.23 -34.29
C PRO A 823 -1.42 -2.57 -33.55
N SER A 824 -0.75 -3.61 -34.04
CA SER A 824 -0.74 -4.96 -33.46
C SER A 824 0.49 -5.74 -33.93
N ARG A 825 0.77 -6.89 -33.29
CA ARG A 825 1.80 -7.82 -33.75
C ARG A 825 1.52 -8.23 -35.20
N PRO A 826 2.44 -8.01 -36.15
CA PRO A 826 2.23 -8.42 -37.53
C PRO A 826 1.90 -9.91 -37.64
N ALA A 827 0.95 -10.25 -38.50
CA ALA A 827 0.59 -11.64 -38.74
C ALA A 827 1.83 -12.44 -39.17
N ASN A 828 1.92 -13.70 -38.76
CA ASN A 828 3.03 -14.60 -39.09
C ASN A 828 4.42 -14.13 -38.61
N HIS A 829 4.48 -13.42 -37.49
CA HIS A 829 5.73 -13.16 -36.78
C HIS A 829 5.74 -13.89 -35.43
N GLU A 830 6.87 -14.47 -35.10
CA GLU A 830 7.11 -15.20 -33.85
C GLU A 830 8.16 -14.46 -33.01
N ALA A 831 7.96 -14.43 -31.69
CA ALA A 831 8.94 -13.86 -30.78
C ALA A 831 10.11 -14.83 -30.62
N HIS A 832 11.32 -14.32 -30.75
CA HIS A 832 12.57 -15.06 -30.65
C HIS A 832 13.46 -14.38 -29.61
N HIS A 833 13.86 -15.12 -28.57
CA HIS A 833 14.85 -14.64 -27.60
C HIS A 833 16.23 -14.56 -28.24
N LEU A 834 16.89 -13.40 -28.22
CA LEU A 834 18.24 -13.23 -28.78
C LEU A 834 19.24 -14.09 -28.02
N ILE A 835 19.21 -14.02 -26.69
CA ILE A 835 19.86 -14.94 -25.76
C ILE A 835 18.82 -15.97 -25.35
N PRO A 836 18.89 -17.22 -25.85
CA PRO A 836 17.87 -18.23 -25.57
C PRO A 836 17.85 -18.64 -24.09
N ASP A 837 16.67 -19.00 -23.60
CA ASP A 837 16.43 -19.56 -22.25
C ASP A 837 17.40 -20.72 -21.92
N GLU A 838 17.67 -21.61 -22.89
CA GLU A 838 18.65 -22.70 -22.71
C GLU A 838 20.08 -22.18 -22.45
N LEU A 839 20.47 -21.08 -23.09
CA LEU A 839 21.80 -20.50 -22.92
C LEU A 839 21.92 -19.82 -21.56
N VAL A 840 20.91 -19.06 -21.13
CA VAL A 840 20.88 -18.45 -19.79
C VAL A 840 20.95 -19.50 -18.68
N ARG A 841 20.30 -20.65 -18.89
CA ARG A 841 20.35 -21.77 -17.92
C ARG A 841 21.72 -22.41 -17.82
N LYS A 842 22.48 -22.48 -18.90
CA LYS A 842 23.73 -23.25 -18.99
C LYS A 842 25.00 -22.42 -18.87
N HIS A 843 24.98 -21.14 -19.26
CA HIS A 843 26.17 -20.31 -19.34
C HIS A 843 26.38 -19.49 -18.05
N PRO A 844 27.51 -19.64 -17.33
CA PRO A 844 27.70 -19.04 -16.01
C PRO A 844 27.52 -17.52 -15.98
N LEU A 845 28.10 -16.78 -16.93
CA LEU A 845 27.97 -15.31 -17.03
C LEU A 845 26.50 -14.87 -17.10
N LEU A 846 25.72 -15.51 -17.97
CA LEU A 846 24.35 -15.12 -18.26
C LEU A 846 23.40 -15.56 -17.14
N ARG A 847 23.71 -16.69 -16.50
CA ARG A 847 23.00 -17.15 -15.31
C ARG A 847 23.18 -16.17 -14.16
N ALA A 848 24.42 -15.76 -13.87
CA ALA A 848 24.72 -14.80 -12.82
C ALA A 848 24.05 -13.44 -13.09
N ALA A 849 24.07 -12.97 -14.35
CA ALA A 849 23.38 -11.73 -14.71
C ALA A 849 21.85 -11.84 -14.56
N TYR A 850 21.25 -12.98 -14.90
CA TYR A 850 19.82 -13.21 -14.71
C TYR A 850 19.44 -13.25 -13.22
N GLU A 851 20.22 -13.95 -12.40
CA GLU A 851 19.99 -14.07 -10.95
C GLU A 851 20.15 -12.72 -10.23
N ARG A 852 20.99 -11.81 -10.73
CA ARG A 852 21.11 -10.44 -10.24
C ARG A 852 20.13 -9.44 -10.86
N GLY A 853 19.18 -9.90 -11.68
CA GLY A 853 18.20 -9.02 -12.33
C GLY A 853 18.75 -8.10 -13.44
N ILE A 854 20.03 -8.26 -13.81
CA ILE A 854 20.71 -7.49 -14.86
C ILE A 854 20.22 -7.94 -16.24
N LEU A 855 20.18 -9.25 -16.48
CA LEU A 855 19.61 -9.82 -17.71
C LEU A 855 18.12 -10.05 -17.54
N LYS A 856 17.30 -9.14 -18.09
CA LYS A 856 15.85 -9.33 -18.22
C LYS A 856 15.58 -10.28 -19.40
N LEU A 857 15.51 -11.59 -19.14
CA LEU A 857 15.34 -12.62 -20.18
C LEU A 857 14.16 -12.32 -21.12
N ASP A 858 13.00 -11.93 -20.57
CA ASP A 858 11.81 -11.56 -21.36
C ASP A 858 11.70 -10.05 -21.61
N GLY A 859 12.78 -9.30 -21.33
CA GLY A 859 12.88 -7.87 -21.61
C GLY A 859 12.84 -7.56 -23.10
N VAL A 860 12.46 -6.33 -23.44
CA VAL A 860 12.33 -5.90 -24.84
C VAL A 860 13.64 -6.04 -25.60
N ASP A 861 14.76 -5.81 -24.93
CA ASP A 861 16.09 -5.79 -25.56
C ASP A 861 16.61 -7.20 -25.90
N ASN A 862 16.01 -8.25 -25.32
CA ASN A 862 16.33 -9.66 -25.61
C ASN A 862 15.30 -10.34 -26.54
N ILE A 863 14.35 -9.61 -27.14
CA ILE A 863 13.33 -10.18 -28.02
C ILE A 863 13.43 -9.60 -29.43
N ALA A 864 13.51 -10.48 -30.44
CA ALA A 864 13.30 -10.15 -31.84
C ALA A 864 11.94 -10.71 -32.32
N LEU A 865 11.29 -10.04 -33.28
CA LEU A 865 10.12 -10.58 -33.97
C LEU A 865 10.52 -11.06 -35.37
N LEU A 866 10.72 -12.37 -35.48
CA LEU A 866 11.14 -12.99 -36.73
C LEU A 866 9.92 -13.41 -37.56
N ALA A 867 9.99 -13.20 -38.87
CA ALA A 867 8.98 -13.69 -39.79
C ALA A 867 8.97 -15.22 -39.82
N ARG A 868 7.79 -15.85 -39.89
CA ARG A 868 7.69 -17.30 -40.10
C ARG A 868 8.20 -17.67 -41.50
N ARG A 869 8.70 -18.89 -41.64
CA ARG A 869 9.28 -19.41 -42.90
C ARG A 869 8.36 -19.25 -44.12
N ASP A 870 7.05 -19.35 -43.94
CA ASP A 870 6.04 -19.28 -44.99
C ASP A 870 5.62 -17.84 -45.39
N LEU A 871 6.14 -16.82 -44.71
CA LEU A 871 5.76 -15.42 -44.98
C LEU A 871 6.50 -14.87 -46.21
N PRO A 872 5.85 -14.49 -47.34
CA PRO A 872 6.54 -13.95 -48.51
C PRO A 872 7.43 -12.73 -48.17
N GLU A 873 8.53 -12.54 -48.90
CA GLU A 873 9.52 -11.49 -48.62
C GLU A 873 8.91 -10.08 -48.67
N GLU A 874 7.94 -9.86 -49.57
CA GLU A 874 7.19 -8.61 -49.68
C GLU A 874 6.27 -8.32 -48.47
N LYS A 875 6.15 -9.26 -47.53
CA LYS A 875 5.40 -9.10 -46.27
C LYS A 875 6.30 -8.97 -45.04
N LEU A 876 7.62 -8.90 -45.23
CA LEU A 876 8.53 -8.51 -44.14
C LEU A 876 8.25 -7.07 -43.74
N VAL A 877 8.43 -6.78 -42.45
CA VAL A 877 8.17 -5.46 -41.89
C VAL A 877 9.50 -4.77 -41.69
N ALA A 878 9.64 -3.60 -42.32
CA ALA A 878 10.84 -2.78 -42.23
C ALA A 878 11.18 -2.45 -40.76
N GLY A 879 12.44 -2.63 -40.39
CA GLY A 879 12.92 -2.43 -39.01
C GLY A 879 12.48 -3.48 -37.99
N LEU A 880 11.69 -4.49 -38.38
CA LEU A 880 11.25 -5.57 -37.50
C LEU A 880 11.78 -6.94 -37.94
N SER A 881 11.51 -7.32 -39.19
CA SER A 881 11.87 -8.63 -39.76
C SER A 881 12.62 -8.53 -41.09
N GLU A 882 12.68 -7.34 -41.68
CA GLU A 882 13.52 -7.06 -42.84
C GLU A 882 15.00 -7.26 -42.50
N GLY A 883 15.70 -8.04 -43.32
CA GLY A 883 17.13 -8.36 -43.11
C GLY A 883 17.42 -9.36 -41.99
N LEU A 884 16.39 -9.91 -41.33
CA LEU A 884 16.53 -10.96 -40.32
C LEU A 884 16.15 -12.33 -40.89
N PRO A 885 16.70 -13.44 -40.35
CA PRO A 885 16.36 -14.78 -40.79
C PRO A 885 14.92 -15.11 -40.43
N ARG A 886 14.37 -16.09 -41.12
CA ARG A 886 13.02 -16.58 -40.82
C ARG A 886 13.05 -17.51 -39.60
N HIS A 887 12.05 -17.44 -38.75
CA HIS A 887 11.90 -18.35 -37.62
C HIS A 887 11.59 -19.78 -38.12
N GLN A 888 12.46 -20.74 -37.80
CA GLN A 888 12.36 -22.14 -38.25
C GLN A 888 12.42 -23.14 -37.10
N GLY A 889 11.73 -22.85 -36.00
CA GLY A 889 11.73 -23.72 -34.83
C GLY A 889 13.09 -23.72 -34.10
N PRO A 890 13.45 -24.81 -33.40
CA PRO A 890 14.67 -24.86 -32.61
C PRO A 890 15.93 -24.66 -33.46
N HIS A 891 16.84 -23.78 -33.01
CA HIS A 891 18.05 -23.37 -33.73
C HIS A 891 19.32 -23.68 -32.90
N PRO A 892 19.70 -24.96 -32.74
CA PRO A 892 20.84 -25.36 -31.90
C PRO A 892 22.19 -24.80 -32.39
N ASN A 893 22.35 -24.57 -33.69
CA ASN A 893 23.56 -23.95 -34.25
C ASN A 893 23.69 -22.47 -33.87
N TYR A 894 22.57 -21.75 -33.75
CA TYR A 894 22.57 -20.37 -33.26
C TYR A 894 22.94 -20.34 -31.79
N THR A 895 22.29 -21.18 -30.98
CA THR A 895 22.60 -21.31 -29.54
C THR A 895 24.08 -21.64 -29.31
N LYS A 896 24.64 -22.57 -30.09
CA LYS A 896 26.06 -22.94 -30.00
C LYS A 896 26.99 -21.76 -30.33
N GLN A 897 26.77 -21.07 -31.44
CA GLN A 897 27.61 -19.92 -31.82
C GLN A 897 27.52 -18.79 -30.79
N LEU A 898 26.33 -18.54 -30.23
CA LEU A 898 26.18 -17.54 -29.18
C LEU A 898 26.82 -17.99 -27.85
N THR A 899 26.85 -19.29 -27.56
CA THR A 899 27.63 -19.85 -26.44
C THR A 899 29.11 -19.53 -26.61
N ASP A 900 29.69 -19.78 -27.80
CA ASP A 900 31.09 -19.51 -28.07
C ASP A 900 31.45 -18.01 -27.90
N ARG A 901 30.52 -17.10 -28.24
CA ARG A 901 30.67 -15.64 -28.04
C ARG A 901 30.52 -15.21 -26.58
N ALA A 902 29.58 -15.82 -25.85
CA ALA A 902 29.43 -15.60 -24.42
C ALA A 902 30.66 -16.10 -23.63
N ASP A 903 31.25 -17.22 -24.04
CA ASP A 903 32.50 -17.74 -23.47
C ASP A 903 33.68 -16.78 -23.72
N ALA A 904 33.78 -16.20 -24.92
CA ALA A 904 34.79 -15.19 -25.24
C ALA A 904 34.61 -13.93 -24.40
N THR A 905 33.38 -13.41 -24.29
CA THR A 905 33.06 -12.23 -23.47
C THR A 905 33.37 -12.49 -21.99
N MET A 906 32.98 -13.64 -21.47
CA MET A 906 33.27 -14.03 -20.08
C MET A 906 34.78 -14.08 -19.84
N LYS A 907 35.55 -14.67 -20.77
CA LYS A 907 37.01 -14.72 -20.66
C LYS A 907 37.64 -13.32 -20.62
N ASP A 908 37.16 -12.40 -21.45
CA ASP A 908 37.71 -11.04 -21.55
C ASP A 908 37.38 -10.20 -20.32
N VAL A 909 36.17 -10.32 -19.77
CA VAL A 909 35.73 -9.52 -18.60
C VAL A 909 36.32 -10.05 -17.29
N LEU A 910 36.52 -11.36 -17.18
CA LEU A 910 37.08 -11.95 -15.96
C LEU A 910 38.54 -11.52 -15.74
N ASP A 911 39.40 -11.49 -16.77
CA ASP A 911 40.83 -11.14 -16.66
C ASP A 911 41.54 -11.73 -15.40
N GLY A 912 41.25 -13.01 -15.11
CA GLY A 912 41.79 -13.72 -13.94
C GLY A 912 41.01 -13.53 -12.62
N ARG A 913 39.92 -12.76 -12.60
CA ARG A 913 38.97 -12.60 -11.49
C ARG A 913 37.90 -13.71 -11.51
N MET A 914 37.18 -13.88 -10.40
CA MET A 914 36.01 -14.76 -10.37
C MET A 914 34.75 -13.99 -10.83
N LEU A 915 33.78 -14.70 -11.40
CA LEU A 915 32.53 -14.09 -11.89
C LEU A 915 31.77 -13.33 -10.80
N LYS A 916 31.80 -13.83 -9.57
CA LYS A 916 31.18 -13.17 -8.42
C LYS A 916 31.82 -11.81 -8.06
N ASP A 917 33.07 -11.60 -8.47
CA ASP A 917 33.84 -10.39 -8.17
C ASP A 917 33.60 -9.28 -9.20
N LEU A 918 32.85 -9.56 -10.28
CA LEU A 918 32.40 -8.53 -11.22
C LEU A 918 31.34 -7.65 -10.55
N SER A 919 31.50 -6.33 -10.69
CA SER A 919 30.44 -5.40 -10.34
C SER A 919 29.23 -5.58 -11.26
N ASP A 920 28.06 -5.10 -10.83
CA ASP A 920 26.86 -5.17 -11.66
C ASP A 920 26.99 -4.33 -12.95
N GLU A 921 27.79 -3.27 -12.92
CA GLU A 921 28.13 -2.47 -14.11
C GLU A 921 28.99 -3.28 -15.10
N GLU A 922 30.02 -3.99 -14.61
CA GLU A 922 30.85 -4.85 -15.46
C GLU A 922 30.06 -6.03 -16.04
N LEU A 923 29.17 -6.61 -15.23
CA LEU A 923 28.30 -7.71 -15.63
C LEU A 923 27.24 -7.24 -16.63
N ALA A 924 26.67 -6.04 -16.47
CA ALA A 924 25.77 -5.41 -17.43
C ALA A 924 26.48 -5.15 -18.77
N MET A 925 27.69 -4.58 -18.74
CA MET A 925 28.50 -4.39 -19.94
C MET A 925 28.81 -5.71 -20.67
N ALA A 926 29.05 -6.78 -19.91
CA ALA A 926 29.27 -8.11 -20.48
C ALA A 926 27.99 -8.68 -21.13
N VAL A 927 26.83 -8.50 -20.50
CA VAL A 927 25.53 -8.92 -21.08
C VAL A 927 25.22 -8.12 -22.35
N ASP A 928 25.45 -6.81 -22.34
CA ASP A 928 25.24 -5.94 -23.49
C ASP A 928 26.13 -6.37 -24.67
N ALA A 929 27.40 -6.71 -24.40
CA ALA A 929 28.29 -7.24 -25.42
C ALA A 929 27.77 -8.56 -26.04
N VAL A 930 27.22 -9.48 -25.22
CA VAL A 930 26.61 -10.72 -25.72
C VAL A 930 25.32 -10.46 -26.50
N LEU A 931 24.50 -9.48 -26.09
CA LEU A 931 23.30 -9.07 -26.81
C LEU A 931 23.63 -8.46 -28.18
N ASP A 932 24.66 -7.60 -28.24
CA ASP A 932 25.17 -7.03 -29.49
C ASP A 932 25.68 -8.13 -30.43
N ASP A 933 26.39 -9.11 -29.89
CA ASP A 933 26.85 -10.28 -30.60
C ASP A 933 25.70 -11.17 -31.10
N ALA A 934 24.66 -11.34 -30.30
CA ALA A 934 23.45 -12.06 -30.69
C ALA A 934 22.75 -11.37 -31.86
N TRP A 935 22.63 -10.04 -31.82
CA TRP A 935 22.08 -9.25 -32.93
C TRP A 935 22.93 -9.35 -34.20
N ALA A 936 24.25 -9.25 -34.07
CA ALA A 936 25.16 -9.38 -35.20
C ALA A 936 25.05 -10.76 -35.86
N LEU A 937 25.05 -11.83 -35.04
CA LEU A 937 24.89 -13.20 -35.50
C LEU A 937 23.54 -13.41 -36.19
N LEU A 938 22.46 -12.86 -35.62
CA LEU A 938 21.13 -12.97 -36.20
C LEU A 938 21.08 -12.30 -37.58
N ARG A 939 21.65 -11.10 -37.74
CA ARG A 939 21.74 -10.40 -39.04
C ARG A 939 22.58 -11.15 -40.07
N GLU A 940 23.74 -11.69 -39.67
CA GLU A 940 24.60 -12.52 -40.53
C GLU A 940 23.83 -13.72 -41.09
N LEU A 941 23.02 -14.38 -40.27
CA LEU A 941 22.18 -15.50 -40.72
C LEU A 941 21.09 -15.05 -41.70
N GLY A 942 20.55 -13.85 -41.55
CA GLY A 942 19.59 -13.25 -42.48
C GLY A 942 20.21 -13.01 -43.87
N GLU A 943 21.40 -12.44 -43.93
CA GLU A 943 22.13 -12.19 -45.19
C GLU A 943 22.45 -13.48 -45.96
N HIS A 944 22.74 -14.58 -45.24
CA HIS A 944 23.02 -15.88 -45.84
C HIS A 944 21.78 -16.65 -46.29
N GLU A 945 20.58 -16.39 -45.75
CA GLU A 945 19.33 -16.94 -46.27
C GLU A 945 18.88 -16.25 -47.58
N VAL A 946 19.26 -14.99 -47.80
CA VAL A 946 18.87 -14.20 -48.98
C VAL A 946 19.75 -14.49 -50.22
N LEU A 947 20.84 -15.25 -50.07
CA LEU A 947 21.75 -15.63 -51.17
C LEU A 947 21.69 -17.12 -51.58
N LYS A 948 20.60 -17.82 -51.25
CA LYS A 948 20.22 -19.11 -51.86
C LYS A 948 19.07 -18.91 -52.85
#